data_AF-A0A2S8R957-F1
#
_entry.id   AF-A0A2S8R957-F1
#
_cell.length_a   1.000
_cell.length_b   1.000
_cell.length_c   1.000
_cell.angle_alpha   90.00
_cell.angle_beta   90.00
_cell.angle_gamma   90.00
#
_symmetry.space_group_name_H-M   'P 1'
#
loop_
_entity.id
_entity.type
_entity.pdbx_description
1 polymer ?
#
loop_
_entity_poly.entity_id
_entity_poly.type
_entity_poly.pdbx_seq_one_letter_code
_entity_poly.pdbx_strand_id
1 'polypeptide(L)'
;MQKKYCALILFLVTVIGAYSLVYAGTALYGDLNGDGEINSFDVTLMNRYIMEERQLENLTLADLNGDGMVDTLDYALLKRYLLEIIDGFPVGSVFNPGTSPGLGKGEINLGSNITYSGEGISVNGSIVRISAGGEYTIAGTLTNGMLHVNTSGEVTLRLKGVSISNSNGPAIYVEKANKANIILENGTINTLNDGSSSIYDTGDAKVKGVISSNPVLVIDGKGTLNVRANYEHGIISYSELYIKDGNINVQSAVTDGIHAKDYMEIAGGKLDVTADSDGIDCKGNINIKGGTFNISAVKHGVAAEGDITLTDGYITINAQKDGFNSEANMIMKGGTINIKAGEQGIDTTGSLRVDNGAITLECPEDGINITGSITINGGTINALSYNEDAIDSNESIVITGGVFDLRSGKDGIAADYDITIENGLFSIRVESDGIEADRNLEIFGGEFNIFAKDDGLHSSSDLVIHDGIFNIKDGYEGIESGEGAVIVNGGEITIEAGNDGINAQRDVTINGGNIYINIQRGDGIDSNGTVHINSGYMFIVASGSPEGSIDTDGATFSITGGTVIGMGGNVGQITREATTQPVLVLGGASANSTIVIRSNNNVEVANFTVPRTFSTLIFTSPELRLNTTYTMYVNGNPQRTFTTSSIVTVDGGIEFNPFGGFPGGGWGGGFPGGDWGGGFPGGDWGGGGFPGGDWGGGFPGGDWGGGGFPGGGWGGGW
;
A
#
# COMPACT_ATOMS: atom_id res chain seq x y z
N MET A 1 83.72 30.53 4.66
CA MET A 1 84.07 31.87 4.15
C MET A 1 85.23 31.74 3.17
N GLN A 2 84.95 31.56 1.87
CA GLN A 2 86.00 31.37 0.87
C GLN A 2 85.51 31.82 -0.51
N LYS A 3 86.44 32.39 -1.29
CA LYS A 3 86.39 32.79 -2.71
C LYS A 3 85.55 34.04 -3.04
N LYS A 4 86.22 35.17 -3.21
CA LYS A 4 85.70 36.32 -3.96
C LYS A 4 86.80 36.93 -4.85
N TYR A 5 86.41 37.21 -6.10
CA TYR A 5 87.02 38.14 -7.08
C TYR A 5 88.24 37.70 -7.93
N CYS A 6 88.06 36.70 -8.82
CA CYS A 6 88.88 36.55 -10.04
C CYS A 6 88.09 36.00 -11.27
N ALA A 7 86.76 36.12 -11.29
CA ALA A 7 85.92 35.64 -12.41
C ALA A 7 85.16 36.77 -13.13
N LEU A 8 85.72 37.97 -13.12
CA LEU A 8 85.23 39.15 -13.83
C LEU A 8 86.41 39.64 -14.67
N ILE A 9 86.28 39.77 -15.99
CA ILE A 9 87.31 40.23 -16.96
C ILE A 9 88.05 39.13 -17.78
N LEU A 10 87.52 37.90 -17.86
CA LEU A 10 87.90 36.97 -18.96
C LEU A 10 86.70 36.45 -19.78
N PHE A 11 85.54 37.07 -19.62
CA PHE A 11 84.30 36.71 -20.33
C PHE A 11 83.74 37.87 -21.19
N LEU A 12 84.53 38.93 -21.40
CA LEU A 12 84.07 40.17 -22.04
C LEU A 12 84.61 40.41 -23.46
N VAL A 13 85.36 39.48 -24.08
CA VAL A 13 85.88 39.63 -25.46
C VAL A 13 85.81 38.32 -26.28
N THR A 14 84.67 37.63 -26.21
CA THR A 14 84.18 36.74 -27.28
C THR A 14 82.81 37.19 -27.78
N VAL A 15 82.59 38.51 -27.72
CA VAL A 15 81.54 39.22 -28.44
C VAL A 15 82.19 39.74 -29.72
N ILE A 16 81.82 39.13 -30.85
CA ILE A 16 81.66 39.68 -32.21
C ILE A 16 81.80 38.49 -33.19
N GLY A 17 80.67 38.03 -33.73
CA GLY A 17 80.65 37.22 -34.96
C GLY A 17 79.72 36.01 -34.93
N ALA A 18 78.45 36.24 -35.30
CA ALA A 18 77.42 35.26 -35.69
C ALA A 18 76.94 34.34 -34.55
N TYR A 19 75.68 34.28 -34.16
CA TYR A 19 74.43 34.38 -34.92
C TYR A 19 73.36 35.04 -34.03
N SER A 20 72.62 35.99 -34.59
CA SER A 20 71.32 36.38 -34.05
C SER A 20 70.35 35.23 -34.33
N LEU A 21 70.06 34.38 -33.33
CA LEU A 21 68.76 33.72 -33.30
C LEU A 21 67.80 34.66 -32.61
N VAL A 22 67.06 35.42 -33.42
CA VAL A 22 65.78 35.98 -32.98
C VAL A 22 64.90 34.78 -32.69
N TYR A 23 64.51 34.59 -31.43
CA TYR A 23 63.37 33.74 -31.12
C TYR A 23 62.17 34.47 -31.72
N ALA A 24 61.69 34.01 -32.88
CA ALA A 24 60.39 34.44 -33.37
C ALA A 24 59.37 33.96 -32.33
N GLY A 25 58.82 34.90 -31.54
CA GLY A 25 57.61 34.61 -30.79
C GLY A 25 56.57 34.05 -31.75
N THR A 26 55.84 33.03 -31.32
CA THR A 26 54.71 32.51 -32.08
C THR A 26 53.77 33.67 -32.38
N ALA A 27 53.55 33.97 -33.66
CA ALA A 27 52.68 35.05 -34.10
C ALA A 27 51.28 34.88 -33.47
N LEU A 28 50.81 35.91 -32.76
CA LEU A 28 49.58 35.89 -31.98
C LEU A 28 48.49 36.67 -32.72
N TYR A 29 47.32 36.06 -32.95
CA TYR A 29 46.17 36.77 -33.52
C TYR A 29 45.83 37.96 -32.64
N GLY A 30 45.66 39.14 -33.25
CA GLY A 30 45.41 40.40 -32.56
C GLY A 30 46.65 41.22 -32.17
N ASP A 31 47.86 40.66 -32.22
CA ASP A 31 49.12 41.42 -32.10
C ASP A 31 49.53 41.91 -33.51
N LEU A 32 49.22 43.18 -33.80
CA LEU A 32 49.40 43.75 -35.13
C LEU A 32 50.74 44.48 -35.30
N ASN A 33 51.49 44.63 -34.21
CA ASN A 33 52.76 45.33 -34.20
C ASN A 33 53.97 44.40 -33.92
N GLY A 34 53.70 43.17 -33.48
CA GLY A 34 54.69 42.11 -33.30
C GLY A 34 55.49 42.23 -32.01
N ASP A 35 55.01 42.98 -31.01
CA ASP A 35 55.67 43.14 -29.70
C ASP A 35 55.37 41.98 -28.72
N GLY A 36 54.45 41.08 -29.08
CA GLY A 36 54.05 39.93 -28.28
C GLY A 36 52.92 40.22 -27.30
N GLU A 37 52.35 41.43 -27.30
CA GLU A 37 51.22 41.81 -26.46
C GLU A 37 50.03 42.23 -27.33
N ILE A 38 48.80 41.93 -26.90
CA ILE A 38 47.58 42.46 -27.53
C ILE A 38 47.09 43.63 -26.67
N ASN A 39 47.24 44.85 -27.16
CA ASN A 39 46.93 46.06 -26.39
C ASN A 39 46.32 47.19 -27.26
N SER A 40 46.16 48.37 -26.66
CA SER A 40 45.54 49.53 -27.32
C SER A 40 46.27 50.03 -28.59
N PHE A 41 47.56 49.69 -28.75
CA PHE A 41 48.31 50.02 -29.95
C PHE A 41 47.82 49.19 -31.14
N ASP A 42 47.45 47.92 -30.96
CA ASP A 42 46.93 47.05 -32.02
C ASP A 42 45.55 47.48 -32.47
N VAL A 43 44.69 47.91 -31.55
CA VAL A 43 43.39 48.54 -31.90
C VAL A 43 43.60 49.79 -32.74
N THR A 44 44.62 50.59 -32.43
CA THR A 44 44.93 51.80 -33.20
C THR A 44 45.40 51.44 -34.61
N LEU A 45 46.22 50.39 -34.76
CA LEU A 45 46.68 49.90 -36.06
C LEU A 45 45.53 49.34 -36.90
N MET A 46 44.66 48.53 -36.31
CA MET A 46 43.46 47.99 -36.97
C MET A 46 42.55 49.13 -37.47
N ASN A 47 42.33 50.15 -36.65
CA ASN A 47 41.51 51.31 -37.04
C ASN A 47 42.12 52.09 -38.21
N ARG A 48 43.44 52.33 -38.19
CA ARG A 48 44.14 53.02 -39.29
C ARG A 48 44.14 52.21 -40.57
N TYR A 49 44.17 50.88 -40.47
CA TYR A 49 44.03 49.99 -41.62
C TYR A 49 42.64 50.05 -42.25
N ILE A 50 41.58 49.96 -41.44
CA ILE A 50 40.19 50.05 -41.91
C ILE A 50 39.89 51.42 -42.53
N MET A 51 40.52 52.48 -42.03
CA MET A 51 40.41 53.83 -42.59
C MET A 51 41.33 54.08 -43.80
N GLU A 52 42.00 53.04 -44.31
CA GLU A 52 42.95 53.08 -45.42
C GLU A 52 44.16 54.02 -45.21
N GLU A 53 44.44 54.41 -43.97
CA GLU A 53 45.55 55.30 -43.61
C GLU A 53 46.90 54.56 -43.55
N ARG A 54 46.89 53.23 -43.37
CA ARG A 54 48.10 52.40 -43.26
C ARG A 54 47.84 50.95 -43.64
N GLN A 55 48.79 50.30 -44.31
CA GLN A 55 48.77 48.85 -44.54
C GLN A 55 49.34 48.09 -43.34
N LEU A 56 48.76 46.94 -42.99
CA LEU A 56 49.29 46.04 -41.96
C LEU A 56 50.33 45.10 -42.57
N GLU A 57 51.32 44.70 -41.76
CA GLU A 57 52.39 43.80 -42.19
C GLU A 57 51.91 42.35 -42.31
N ASN A 58 50.92 41.95 -41.50
CA ASN A 58 50.36 40.60 -41.51
C ASN A 58 48.84 40.64 -41.36
N LEU A 59 48.13 40.56 -42.49
CA LEU A 59 46.67 40.53 -42.52
C LEU A 59 46.10 39.26 -41.89
N THR A 60 46.84 38.16 -41.85
CA THR A 60 46.39 36.93 -41.19
C THR A 60 46.20 37.15 -39.69
N LEU A 61 47.07 37.90 -39.02
CA LEU A 61 46.90 38.18 -37.58
C LEU A 61 45.79 39.18 -37.29
N ALA A 62 45.28 39.85 -38.33
CA ALA A 62 44.24 40.86 -38.25
C ALA A 62 42.84 40.33 -38.59
N ASP A 63 42.74 39.18 -39.26
CA ASP A 63 41.49 38.44 -39.49
C ASP A 63 41.18 37.63 -38.21
N LEU A 64 40.40 38.22 -37.32
CA LEU A 64 40.10 37.69 -35.99
C LEU A 64 38.86 36.82 -35.98
N ASN A 65 38.02 36.87 -37.03
CA ASN A 65 36.86 36.00 -37.18
C ASN A 65 37.10 34.81 -38.13
N GLY A 66 38.20 34.80 -38.90
CA GLY A 66 38.59 33.75 -39.83
C GLY A 66 37.84 33.74 -41.16
N ASP A 67 37.23 34.86 -41.56
CA ASP A 67 36.43 34.96 -42.79
C ASP A 67 37.24 35.33 -44.05
N GLY A 68 38.55 35.55 -43.89
CA GLY A 68 39.48 35.90 -44.95
C GLY A 68 39.51 37.39 -45.30
N MET A 69 38.74 38.22 -44.61
CA MET A 69 38.71 39.68 -44.73
C MET A 69 39.22 40.31 -43.43
N VAL A 70 39.71 41.55 -43.51
CA VAL A 70 40.07 42.34 -42.33
C VAL A 70 39.22 43.61 -42.36
N ASP A 71 38.19 43.66 -41.53
CA ASP A 71 37.20 44.73 -41.55
C ASP A 71 36.73 45.18 -40.15
N THR A 72 35.63 45.94 -40.11
CA THR A 72 35.05 46.46 -38.87
C THR A 72 34.66 45.39 -37.84
N LEU A 73 34.42 44.15 -38.26
CA LEU A 73 34.11 43.02 -37.40
C LEU A 73 35.36 42.59 -36.60
N ASP A 74 36.53 42.51 -37.24
CA ASP A 74 37.79 42.21 -36.57
C ASP A 74 38.18 43.32 -35.59
N TYR A 75 37.96 44.58 -35.97
CA TYR A 75 38.14 45.70 -35.07
C TYR A 75 37.24 45.64 -33.82
N ALA A 76 35.99 45.22 -33.99
CA ALA A 76 35.08 45.02 -32.87
C ALA A 76 35.53 43.87 -31.97
N LEU A 77 36.02 42.76 -32.54
CA LEU A 77 36.58 41.64 -31.78
C LEU A 77 37.82 42.04 -30.99
N LEU A 78 38.76 42.75 -31.62
CA LEU A 78 39.98 43.24 -30.95
C LEU A 78 39.65 44.15 -29.76
N LYS A 79 38.65 45.03 -29.90
CA LYS A 79 38.15 45.85 -28.78
C LYS A 79 37.49 45.04 -27.68
N ARG A 80 36.67 44.05 -28.02
CA ARG A 80 35.98 43.20 -27.03
C ARG A 80 36.97 42.36 -26.24
N TYR A 81 38.05 41.91 -26.88
CA TYR A 81 39.14 41.21 -26.22
C TYR A 81 39.88 42.11 -25.22
N LEU A 82 40.23 43.35 -25.60
CA LEU A 82 40.84 44.31 -24.67
C LEU A 82 39.93 44.73 -23.50
N LEU A 83 38.62 44.58 -23.66
CA LEU A 83 37.62 44.85 -22.63
C LEU A 83 37.29 43.62 -21.77
N GLU A 84 37.99 42.50 -21.97
CA GLU A 84 37.73 41.22 -21.30
C GLU A 84 36.28 40.72 -21.47
N ILE A 85 35.63 41.12 -22.57
CA ILE A 85 34.29 40.64 -22.95
C ILE A 85 34.38 39.26 -23.62
N ILE A 86 35.53 38.97 -24.25
CA ILE A 86 35.85 37.67 -24.85
C ILE A 86 37.26 37.26 -24.44
N ASP A 87 37.47 35.97 -24.15
CA ASP A 87 38.76 35.43 -23.68
C ASP A 87 39.72 35.05 -24.82
N GLY A 88 39.28 35.18 -26.09
CA GLY A 88 40.05 34.84 -27.29
C GLY A 88 39.30 35.14 -28.59
N PHE A 89 40.00 35.07 -29.72
CA PHE A 89 39.43 35.38 -31.05
C PHE A 89 38.79 34.15 -31.73
N PRO A 90 37.68 34.31 -32.47
CA PRO A 90 37.02 33.22 -33.19
C PRO A 90 37.84 32.53 -34.31
N VAL A 91 38.86 33.20 -34.86
CA VAL A 91 39.72 32.66 -35.92
C VAL A 91 40.44 31.37 -35.48
N GLY A 92 40.40 30.34 -36.33
CA GLY A 92 40.93 29.00 -36.03
C GLY A 92 39.89 28.00 -35.50
N SER A 93 38.63 28.42 -35.33
CA SER A 93 37.51 27.49 -35.24
C SER A 93 37.15 26.98 -36.65
N VAL A 94 37.28 25.66 -36.86
CA VAL A 94 37.10 25.04 -38.18
C VAL A 94 35.63 25.15 -38.63
N PHE A 95 35.34 26.06 -39.55
CA PHE A 95 34.07 26.09 -40.28
C PHE A 95 34.10 24.96 -41.32
N ASN A 96 33.34 23.89 -41.08
CA ASN A 96 33.16 22.83 -42.08
C ASN A 96 31.96 23.20 -42.97
N PRO A 97 32.12 23.40 -44.29
CA PRO A 97 31.02 23.73 -45.17
C PRO A 97 30.28 22.45 -45.56
N GLY A 98 29.00 22.32 -45.20
CA GLY A 98 28.24 21.13 -45.58
C GLY A 98 26.76 21.15 -45.20
N THR A 99 25.94 21.59 -46.16
CA THR A 99 24.48 21.47 -46.25
C THR A 99 23.64 22.46 -45.44
N SER A 100 22.75 23.17 -46.15
CA SER A 100 21.69 23.99 -45.57
C SER A 100 20.81 23.13 -44.67
N PRO A 101 20.74 23.39 -43.35
CA PRO A 101 19.84 22.68 -42.47
C PRO A 101 18.40 22.97 -42.88
N GLY A 102 17.58 21.93 -43.01
CA GLY A 102 16.14 22.11 -42.87
C GLY A 102 15.87 22.67 -41.48
N LEU A 103 14.91 23.59 -41.37
CA LEU A 103 14.45 24.20 -40.11
C LEU A 103 14.49 23.19 -38.96
N GLY A 104 15.31 23.47 -37.94
CA GLY A 104 15.35 22.76 -36.67
C GLY A 104 15.90 21.33 -36.73
N LYS A 105 16.94 21.03 -37.52
CA LYS A 105 17.69 19.76 -37.38
C LYS A 105 19.17 19.99 -37.11
N GLY A 106 19.73 19.25 -36.16
CA GLY A 106 21.17 19.27 -35.84
C GLY A 106 21.74 17.91 -35.50
N GLU A 107 23.05 17.77 -35.68
CA GLU A 107 23.83 16.59 -35.27
C GLU A 107 24.90 17.04 -34.26
N ILE A 108 25.08 16.27 -33.20
CA ILE A 108 26.10 16.53 -32.15
C ILE A 108 26.85 15.22 -31.91
N ASN A 109 28.14 15.20 -32.20
CA ASN A 109 29.03 14.09 -31.87
C ASN A 109 29.95 14.49 -30.71
N LEU A 110 29.71 13.88 -29.56
CA LEU A 110 30.43 14.10 -28.31
C LEU A 110 31.77 13.35 -28.32
N GLY A 111 32.79 13.96 -27.71
CA GLY A 111 34.13 13.39 -27.60
C GLY A 111 35.10 14.40 -26.99
N SER A 112 36.40 14.07 -27.04
CA SER A 112 37.46 15.03 -26.69
C SER A 112 37.48 16.25 -27.63
N ASN A 113 37.01 16.07 -28.87
CA ASN A 113 36.69 17.13 -29.80
C ASN A 113 35.22 17.00 -30.20
N ILE A 114 34.37 17.91 -29.71
CA ILE A 114 32.94 17.91 -29.98
C ILE A 114 32.71 18.50 -31.36
N THR A 115 32.04 17.75 -32.24
CA THR A 115 31.64 18.25 -33.56
C THR A 115 30.13 18.38 -33.64
N TYR A 116 29.66 19.39 -34.35
CA TYR A 116 28.23 19.64 -34.48
C TYR A 116 27.87 20.27 -35.81
N SER A 117 26.60 20.14 -36.19
CA SER A 117 25.96 20.86 -37.30
C SER A 117 24.53 21.21 -36.92
N GLY A 118 23.97 22.26 -37.51
CA GLY A 118 22.62 22.74 -37.21
C GLY A 118 22.59 24.05 -36.43
N GLU A 119 21.42 24.67 -36.39
CA GLU A 119 21.21 25.99 -35.80
C GLU A 119 21.13 25.95 -34.27
N GLY A 120 21.67 26.99 -33.62
CA GLY A 120 21.54 27.21 -32.19
C GLY A 120 22.42 26.33 -31.31
N ILE A 121 23.36 25.56 -31.88
CA ILE A 121 24.33 24.75 -31.13
C ILE A 121 25.60 25.58 -30.91
N SER A 122 26.11 25.58 -29.68
CA SER A 122 27.42 26.13 -29.35
C SER A 122 28.11 25.24 -28.32
N VAL A 123 29.44 25.27 -28.28
CA VAL A 123 30.24 24.45 -27.36
C VAL A 123 31.17 25.38 -26.58
N ASN A 124 31.10 25.31 -25.25
CA ASN A 124 32.06 25.95 -24.35
C ASN A 124 32.71 24.87 -23.48
N GLY A 125 33.98 24.54 -23.76
CA GLY A 125 34.67 23.42 -23.14
C GLY A 125 33.91 22.11 -23.39
N SER A 126 33.43 21.47 -22.33
CA SER A 126 32.63 20.25 -22.38
C SER A 126 31.12 20.48 -22.18
N ILE A 127 30.66 21.72 -22.25
CA ILE A 127 29.24 22.08 -22.21
C ILE A 127 28.75 22.34 -23.64
N VAL A 128 27.81 21.52 -24.09
CA VAL A 128 27.11 21.73 -25.38
C VAL A 128 25.81 22.45 -25.09
N ARG A 129 25.68 23.68 -25.59
CA ARG A 129 24.48 24.51 -25.43
C ARG A 129 23.60 24.47 -26.67
N ILE A 130 22.31 24.19 -26.49
CA ILE A 130 21.27 24.21 -27.51
C ILE A 130 20.33 25.39 -27.21
N SER A 131 20.26 26.35 -28.15
CA SER A 131 19.53 27.61 -27.99
C SER A 131 18.40 27.83 -28.99
N ALA A 132 18.32 27.01 -30.04
CA ALA A 132 17.20 26.97 -30.97
C ALA A 132 16.30 25.76 -30.67
N GLY A 133 15.01 25.89 -31.01
CA GLY A 133 14.09 24.75 -31.03
C GLY A 133 14.39 23.86 -32.23
N GLY A 134 13.95 22.61 -32.17
CA GLY A 134 14.20 21.62 -33.20
C GLY A 134 14.68 20.27 -32.66
N GLU A 135 15.07 19.40 -33.57
CA GLU A 135 15.52 18.04 -33.33
C GLU A 135 17.03 17.92 -33.46
N TYR A 136 17.67 17.36 -32.43
CA TYR A 136 19.11 17.21 -32.33
C TYR A 136 19.44 15.73 -32.12
N THR A 137 20.13 15.11 -33.08
CA THR A 137 20.64 13.74 -32.94
C THR A 137 22.00 13.79 -32.26
N ILE A 138 22.12 13.15 -31.10
CA ILE A 138 23.32 13.20 -30.28
C ILE A 138 23.91 11.78 -30.17
N ALA A 139 25.22 11.66 -30.34
CA ALA A 139 25.97 10.41 -30.18
C ALA A 139 27.34 10.68 -29.54
N GLY A 140 27.99 9.64 -29.01
CA GLY A 140 29.35 9.73 -28.46
C GLY A 140 29.42 9.98 -26.96
N THR A 141 30.61 10.34 -26.47
CA THR A 141 30.91 10.32 -25.03
C THR A 141 31.51 11.63 -24.52
N LEU A 142 31.00 12.13 -23.38
CA LEU A 142 31.65 13.12 -22.52
C LEU A 142 31.98 12.48 -21.17
N THR A 143 33.26 12.48 -20.79
CA THR A 143 33.69 11.95 -19.47
C THR A 143 33.45 12.93 -18.33
N ASN A 144 33.34 14.23 -18.65
CA ASN A 144 32.91 15.28 -17.73
C ASN A 144 32.34 16.46 -18.52
N GLY A 145 31.02 16.62 -18.60
CA GLY A 145 30.38 17.67 -19.39
C GLY A 145 28.86 17.58 -19.37
N MET A 146 28.18 18.45 -20.13
CA MET A 146 26.73 18.62 -20.03
C MET A 146 26.11 18.95 -21.38
N LEU A 147 24.88 18.47 -21.62
CA LEU A 147 23.97 19.06 -22.60
C LEU A 147 23.08 20.09 -21.91
N HIS A 148 23.16 21.36 -22.31
CA HIS A 148 22.39 22.46 -21.74
C HIS A 148 21.42 23.03 -22.77
N VAL A 149 20.13 22.88 -22.54
CA VAL A 149 19.08 23.44 -23.39
C VAL A 149 18.53 24.71 -22.76
N ASN A 150 18.58 25.81 -23.52
CA ASN A 150 17.93 27.06 -23.18
C ASN A 150 17.38 27.72 -24.45
N THR A 151 16.15 27.35 -24.81
CA THR A 151 15.43 27.85 -25.97
C THR A 151 14.00 28.25 -25.62
N SER A 152 13.33 28.96 -26.52
CA SER A 152 11.89 29.26 -26.41
C SER A 152 11.01 28.27 -27.18
N GLY A 153 11.59 27.50 -28.10
CA GLY A 153 10.87 26.51 -28.90
C GLY A 153 10.73 25.15 -28.23
N GLU A 154 10.01 24.25 -28.89
CA GLU A 154 10.06 22.82 -28.58
C GLU A 154 11.41 22.24 -29.03
N VAL A 155 12.00 21.37 -28.21
CA VAL A 155 13.25 20.69 -28.52
C VAL A 155 13.09 19.18 -28.45
N THR A 156 13.79 18.45 -29.32
CA THR A 156 13.86 17.00 -29.30
C THR A 156 15.33 16.58 -29.28
N LEU A 157 15.75 15.89 -28.23
CA LEU A 157 17.08 15.29 -28.08
C LEU A 157 16.98 13.80 -28.44
N ARG A 158 17.45 13.40 -29.61
CA ARG A 158 17.50 12.00 -30.03
C ARG A 158 18.82 11.38 -29.62
N LEU A 159 18.81 10.58 -28.55
CA LEU A 159 20.00 9.96 -27.99
C LEU A 159 20.30 8.65 -28.74
N LYS A 160 21.44 8.62 -29.44
CA LYS A 160 21.89 7.53 -30.29
C LYS A 160 23.23 6.98 -29.80
N GLY A 161 23.23 6.37 -28.62
CA GLY A 161 24.44 5.82 -28.01
C GLY A 161 25.27 6.90 -27.31
N VAL A 162 24.60 7.74 -26.50
CA VAL A 162 25.20 8.84 -25.75
C VAL A 162 25.71 8.37 -24.41
N SER A 163 26.93 8.75 -24.03
CA SER A 163 27.43 8.57 -22.66
C SER A 163 27.91 9.90 -22.08
N ILE A 164 27.29 10.40 -21.03
CA ILE A 164 27.67 11.67 -20.40
C ILE A 164 27.83 11.46 -18.90
N SER A 165 28.97 11.84 -18.37
CA SER A 165 29.15 12.05 -16.94
C SER A 165 29.39 13.53 -16.69
N ASN A 166 28.90 14.06 -15.57
CA ASN A 166 29.18 15.42 -15.12
C ASN A 166 29.45 15.42 -13.62
N SER A 167 30.68 15.73 -13.19
CA SER A 167 31.05 15.65 -11.77
C SER A 167 30.43 16.75 -10.89
N ASN A 168 29.93 17.83 -11.49
CA ASN A 168 29.51 19.04 -10.79
C ASN A 168 28.12 19.52 -11.22
N GLY A 169 27.28 18.66 -11.79
CA GLY A 169 25.96 19.04 -12.27
C GLY A 169 25.27 17.94 -13.06
N PRO A 170 24.14 18.25 -13.70
CA PRO A 170 23.38 17.29 -14.50
C PRO A 170 24.12 16.89 -15.78
N ALA A 171 23.84 15.68 -16.28
CA ALA A 171 24.27 15.29 -17.62
C ALA A 171 23.46 16.01 -18.71
N ILE A 172 22.16 16.18 -18.47
CA ILE A 172 21.24 16.93 -19.33
C ILE A 172 20.48 17.93 -18.48
N TYR A 173 20.63 19.22 -18.78
CA TYR A 173 19.87 20.30 -18.17
C TYR A 173 19.00 21.00 -19.20
N VAL A 174 17.69 20.96 -19.03
CA VAL A 174 16.73 21.76 -19.78
C VAL A 174 16.28 22.93 -18.92
N GLU A 175 17.04 24.02 -18.98
CA GLU A 175 16.74 25.25 -18.25
C GLU A 175 15.45 25.91 -18.78
N LYS A 176 15.30 25.92 -20.11
CA LYS A 176 14.14 26.52 -20.78
C LYS A 176 13.88 25.85 -22.12
N ALA A 177 12.61 25.52 -22.36
CA ALA A 177 12.03 25.13 -23.64
C ALA A 177 10.51 25.33 -23.56
N ASN A 178 9.81 25.34 -24.69
CA ASN A 178 8.35 25.18 -24.67
C ASN A 178 7.96 23.78 -24.18
N LYS A 179 8.72 22.76 -24.62
CA LYS A 179 8.62 21.35 -24.24
C LYS A 179 9.93 20.68 -24.63
N ALA A 180 10.41 19.73 -23.83
CA ALA A 180 11.58 18.92 -24.17
C ALA A 180 11.19 17.46 -24.38
N ASN A 181 11.59 16.90 -25.51
CA ASN A 181 11.46 15.47 -25.80
C ASN A 181 12.85 14.82 -25.77
N ILE A 182 12.99 13.68 -25.11
CA ILE A 182 14.15 12.81 -25.19
C ILE A 182 13.69 11.54 -25.90
N ILE A 183 14.29 11.27 -27.06
CA ILE A 183 13.98 10.08 -27.85
C ILE A 183 15.15 9.10 -27.74
N LEU A 184 14.89 7.94 -27.15
CA LEU A 184 15.84 6.83 -27.02
C LEU A 184 15.86 6.04 -28.33
N GLU A 185 16.89 6.26 -29.14
CA GLU A 185 16.99 5.62 -30.46
C GLU A 185 17.06 4.09 -30.32
N ASN A 186 16.24 3.39 -31.10
CA ASN A 186 16.09 1.95 -31.01
C ASN A 186 17.44 1.22 -31.16
N GLY A 187 17.68 0.20 -30.33
CA GLY A 187 18.91 -0.58 -30.35
C GLY A 187 20.16 0.13 -29.82
N THR A 188 20.01 1.34 -29.27
CA THR A 188 21.12 2.08 -28.66
C THR A 188 21.06 2.04 -27.12
N ILE A 189 22.21 2.21 -26.49
CA ILE A 189 22.34 2.30 -25.02
C ILE A 189 22.90 3.69 -24.70
N ASN A 190 22.15 4.45 -23.92
CA ASN A 190 22.52 5.77 -23.47
C ASN A 190 22.83 5.72 -21.97
N THR A 191 23.91 6.32 -21.50
CA THR A 191 24.36 6.26 -20.10
C THR A 191 24.65 7.65 -19.57
N LEU A 192 23.92 8.08 -18.55
CA LEU A 192 24.01 9.42 -17.98
C LEU A 192 24.34 9.32 -16.48
N ASN A 193 25.28 10.14 -16.01
CA ASN A 193 25.67 10.18 -14.61
C ASN A 193 25.95 11.63 -14.19
N ASP A 194 25.53 12.03 -12.99
CA ASP A 194 25.97 13.27 -12.34
C ASP A 194 27.03 12.97 -11.27
N GLY A 195 27.50 14.00 -10.57
CA GLY A 195 28.39 13.89 -9.42
C GLY A 195 27.63 14.03 -8.11
N SER A 196 28.34 14.06 -6.98
CA SER A 196 27.71 14.20 -5.66
C SER A 196 27.33 15.62 -5.28
N SER A 197 27.42 16.57 -6.23
CA SER A 197 27.12 17.98 -6.02
C SER A 197 26.75 18.65 -7.34
N SER A 198 25.94 19.70 -7.28
CA SER A 198 25.56 20.50 -8.45
C SER A 198 25.91 21.97 -8.21
N ILE A 199 26.80 22.54 -9.03
CA ILE A 199 27.07 24.00 -9.01
C ILE A 199 25.93 24.81 -9.62
N TYR A 200 24.95 24.13 -10.23
CA TYR A 200 23.77 24.73 -10.84
C TYR A 200 22.59 24.80 -9.88
N ASP A 201 22.70 24.25 -8.67
CA ASP A 201 21.71 24.42 -7.60
C ASP A 201 21.90 25.79 -6.93
N THR A 202 21.65 26.86 -7.68
CA THR A 202 21.78 28.24 -7.20
C THR A 202 20.42 28.72 -6.71
N GLY A 203 19.94 28.21 -5.56
CA GLY A 203 18.79 28.72 -4.77
C GLY A 203 17.45 28.93 -5.51
N ASP A 204 17.41 29.90 -6.42
CA ASP A 204 16.31 30.25 -7.32
C ASP A 204 16.17 29.28 -8.51
N ALA A 205 17.26 28.62 -8.94
CA ALA A 205 17.25 27.56 -9.95
C ALA A 205 17.70 26.26 -9.30
N LYS A 206 16.74 25.41 -8.93
CA LYS A 206 17.03 24.08 -8.37
C LYS A 206 17.37 23.14 -9.53
N VAL A 207 18.50 22.45 -9.46
CA VAL A 207 18.94 21.47 -10.48
C VAL A 207 19.38 20.20 -9.79
N LYS A 208 18.40 19.30 -9.62
CA LYS A 208 18.44 18.17 -8.66
C LYS A 208 18.42 16.79 -9.30
N GLY A 209 18.88 16.62 -10.54
CA GLY A 209 18.98 15.27 -11.09
C GLY A 209 19.84 15.16 -12.32
N VAL A 210 20.14 13.91 -12.72
CA VAL A 210 21.00 13.61 -13.88
C VAL A 210 20.40 14.15 -15.17
N ILE A 211 19.10 13.93 -15.34
CA ILE A 211 18.26 14.65 -16.29
C ILE A 211 17.40 15.61 -15.48
N SER A 212 17.60 16.90 -15.67
CA SER A 212 16.85 17.94 -14.97
C SER A 212 16.15 18.85 -15.99
N SER A 213 14.83 18.93 -15.92
CA SER A 213 14.02 19.75 -16.82
C SER A 213 13.13 20.71 -16.05
N ASN A 214 13.25 22.01 -16.31
CA ASN A 214 12.28 23.00 -15.84
C ASN A 214 10.94 22.96 -16.59
N PRO A 215 10.90 22.81 -17.93
CA PRO A 215 9.64 22.65 -18.66
C PRO A 215 9.16 21.19 -18.66
N VAL A 216 7.99 20.96 -19.26
CA VAL A 216 7.46 19.62 -19.55
C VAL A 216 8.51 18.75 -20.23
N LEU A 217 8.72 17.56 -19.68
CA LEU A 217 9.64 16.56 -20.18
C LEU A 217 8.87 15.36 -20.73
N VAL A 218 9.23 14.92 -21.92
CA VAL A 218 8.70 13.71 -22.56
C VAL A 218 9.86 12.77 -22.85
N ILE A 219 9.76 11.52 -22.42
CA ILE A 219 10.71 10.44 -22.76
C ILE A 219 9.95 9.40 -23.60
N ASP A 220 10.53 9.01 -24.73
CA ASP A 220 9.95 8.09 -25.69
C ASP A 220 11.05 7.32 -26.44
N GLY A 221 10.67 6.34 -27.26
CA GLY A 221 11.57 5.52 -28.05
C GLY A 221 11.83 4.16 -27.41
N LYS A 222 12.62 3.33 -28.09
CA LYS A 222 12.85 1.91 -27.73
C LYS A 222 14.29 1.59 -27.31
N GLY A 223 15.15 2.60 -27.27
CA GLY A 223 16.51 2.48 -26.76
C GLY A 223 16.55 2.29 -25.25
N THR A 224 17.74 1.97 -24.74
CA THR A 224 18.00 1.87 -23.31
C THR A 224 18.58 3.19 -22.79
N LEU A 225 18.13 3.62 -21.61
CA LEU A 225 18.68 4.74 -20.85
C LEU A 225 19.12 4.24 -19.48
N ASN A 226 20.42 4.28 -19.18
CA ASN A 226 20.98 4.02 -17.87
C ASN A 226 21.29 5.34 -17.16
N VAL A 227 20.85 5.47 -15.91
CA VAL A 227 21.02 6.67 -15.09
C VAL A 227 21.66 6.29 -13.75
N ARG A 228 22.69 7.03 -13.32
CA ARG A 228 23.21 7.00 -11.94
C ARG A 228 23.20 8.40 -11.36
N ALA A 229 22.31 8.64 -10.41
CA ALA A 229 22.20 9.89 -9.67
C ALA A 229 22.95 9.80 -8.34
N ASN A 230 24.04 10.54 -8.25
CA ASN A 230 24.92 10.66 -7.09
C ASN A 230 24.63 11.93 -6.27
N TYR A 231 23.87 12.88 -6.81
CA TYR A 231 23.49 14.11 -6.09
C TYR A 231 22.12 13.99 -5.43
N GLU A 232 21.05 13.88 -6.23
CA GLU A 232 19.67 13.78 -5.74
C GLU A 232 18.86 12.79 -6.61
N HIS A 233 18.03 13.28 -7.53
CA HIS A 233 17.09 12.46 -8.29
C HIS A 233 17.71 11.85 -9.55
N GLY A 234 17.20 10.69 -10.00
CA GLY A 234 17.56 10.14 -11.32
C GLY A 234 17.11 11.06 -12.46
N ILE A 235 15.80 11.18 -12.61
CA ILE A 235 15.14 11.99 -13.64
C ILE A 235 14.15 12.92 -12.94
N ILE A 236 14.25 14.23 -13.18
CA ILE A 236 13.32 15.21 -12.62
C ILE A 236 12.75 16.16 -13.68
N SER A 237 11.43 16.36 -13.62
CA SER A 237 10.73 17.49 -14.21
C SER A 237 10.20 18.41 -13.10
N TYR A 238 10.51 19.70 -13.17
CA TYR A 238 9.87 20.72 -12.32
C TYR A 238 8.49 21.16 -12.84
N SER A 239 8.00 20.48 -13.89
CA SER A 239 6.66 20.59 -14.43
C SER A 239 6.12 19.16 -14.63
N GLU A 240 5.44 18.90 -15.74
CA GLU A 240 4.90 17.59 -16.08
C GLU A 240 5.98 16.65 -16.65
N LEU A 241 5.82 15.34 -16.43
CA LEU A 241 6.68 14.29 -16.98
C LEU A 241 5.84 13.21 -17.68
N TYR A 242 6.15 12.93 -18.94
CA TYR A 242 5.52 11.89 -19.73
C TYR A 242 6.54 10.83 -20.13
N ILE A 243 6.35 9.58 -19.73
CA ILE A 243 7.11 8.43 -20.21
C ILE A 243 6.20 7.63 -21.14
N LYS A 244 6.47 7.71 -22.44
CA LYS A 244 5.65 7.06 -23.47
C LYS A 244 6.06 5.61 -23.73
N ASP A 245 7.37 5.39 -23.83
CA ASP A 245 8.01 4.09 -24.04
C ASP A 245 9.51 4.22 -23.68
N GLY A 246 10.23 3.10 -23.64
CA GLY A 246 11.68 3.06 -23.40
C GLY A 246 12.10 1.95 -22.45
N ASN A 247 13.40 1.63 -22.43
CA ASN A 247 13.99 0.79 -21.39
C ASN A 247 14.84 1.67 -20.46
N ILE A 248 14.22 2.17 -19.39
CA ILE A 248 14.80 3.15 -18.49
C ILE A 248 15.28 2.42 -17.23
N ASN A 249 16.57 2.54 -16.94
CA ASN A 249 17.26 1.90 -15.83
C ASN A 249 17.89 2.98 -14.94
N VAL A 250 17.20 3.38 -13.88
CA VAL A 250 17.76 4.23 -12.83
C VAL A 250 18.44 3.30 -11.83
N GLN A 251 19.77 3.17 -11.95
CA GLN A 251 20.56 2.18 -11.22
C GLN A 251 20.81 2.58 -9.76
N SER A 252 20.78 3.88 -9.49
CA SER A 252 20.86 4.47 -8.16
C SER A 252 20.38 5.92 -8.23
N ALA A 253 19.69 6.37 -7.18
CA ALA A 253 19.41 7.76 -6.90
C ALA A 253 19.52 7.99 -5.39
N VAL A 254 20.19 9.07 -4.98
CA VAL A 254 20.35 9.44 -3.55
C VAL A 254 19.01 9.87 -2.95
N THR A 255 18.11 10.38 -3.79
CA THR A 255 16.72 10.63 -3.42
C THR A 255 15.83 9.83 -4.36
N ASP A 256 14.89 10.48 -5.05
CA ASP A 256 13.89 9.74 -5.82
C ASP A 256 14.42 9.26 -7.17
N GLY A 257 13.98 8.09 -7.62
CA GLY A 257 14.38 7.56 -8.92
C GLY A 257 13.88 8.42 -10.08
N ILE A 258 12.56 8.65 -10.12
CA ILE A 258 11.87 9.46 -11.12
C ILE A 258 10.93 10.42 -10.39
N HIS A 259 11.03 11.72 -10.68
CA HIS A 259 10.35 12.76 -9.93
C HIS A 259 9.64 13.77 -10.86
N ALA A 260 8.40 14.14 -10.53
CA ALA A 260 7.68 15.24 -11.19
C ALA A 260 7.05 16.19 -10.17
N LYS A 261 7.09 17.50 -10.45
CA LYS A 261 6.52 18.52 -9.54
C LYS A 261 5.05 18.86 -9.80
N ASP A 262 4.44 18.33 -10.84
CA ASP A 262 3.06 18.68 -11.21
C ASP A 262 2.24 17.44 -11.60
N TYR A 263 2.62 16.77 -12.68
CA TYR A 263 1.90 15.60 -13.18
C TYR A 263 2.86 14.59 -13.78
N MET A 264 2.56 13.31 -13.60
CA MET A 264 3.29 12.23 -14.25
C MET A 264 2.34 11.31 -15.01
N GLU A 265 2.68 10.99 -16.25
CA GLU A 265 2.04 9.92 -17.00
C GLU A 265 3.07 8.91 -17.50
N ILE A 266 2.82 7.64 -17.23
CA ILE A 266 3.59 6.52 -17.75
C ILE A 266 2.68 5.70 -18.65
N ALA A 267 2.81 5.86 -19.96
CA ALA A 267 2.00 5.16 -20.93
C ALA A 267 2.47 3.71 -21.17
N GLY A 268 3.76 3.44 -20.96
CA GLY A 268 4.38 2.16 -21.22
C GLY A 268 5.90 2.16 -21.01
N GLY A 269 6.58 1.18 -21.59
CA GLY A 269 8.02 0.97 -21.44
C GLY A 269 8.38 0.01 -20.28
N LYS A 270 9.68 -0.23 -20.13
CA LYS A 270 10.28 -0.97 -19.03
C LYS A 270 11.05 -0.01 -18.12
N LEU A 271 10.72 -0.03 -16.84
CA LEU A 271 11.29 0.84 -15.81
C LEU A 271 11.94 -0.02 -14.73
N ASP A 272 13.27 -0.06 -14.70
CA ASP A 272 14.03 -0.66 -13.60
C ASP A 272 14.60 0.49 -12.75
N VAL A 273 14.13 0.64 -11.50
CA VAL A 273 14.42 1.83 -10.67
C VAL A 273 14.94 1.42 -9.31
N THR A 274 16.08 1.98 -8.90
CA THR A 274 16.65 1.86 -7.55
C THR A 274 16.89 3.25 -6.96
N ALA A 275 16.34 3.50 -5.78
CA ALA A 275 16.34 4.82 -5.13
C ALA A 275 16.51 4.71 -3.60
N ASP A 276 17.27 5.62 -3.01
CA ASP A 276 17.48 5.76 -1.56
C ASP A 276 16.35 6.60 -0.89
N SER A 277 15.39 7.09 -1.67
CA SER A 277 14.11 7.66 -1.23
C SER A 277 12.98 6.92 -1.96
N ASP A 278 12.07 7.63 -2.63
CA ASP A 278 10.93 7.06 -3.34
C ASP A 278 11.36 6.54 -4.72
N GLY A 279 10.81 5.41 -5.17
CA GLY A 279 11.11 4.91 -6.51
C GLY A 279 10.61 5.87 -7.59
N ILE A 280 9.33 6.18 -7.53
CA ILE A 280 8.64 7.17 -8.37
C ILE A 280 7.89 8.13 -7.45
N ASP A 281 8.13 9.43 -7.57
CA ASP A 281 7.45 10.48 -6.78
C ASP A 281 6.81 11.54 -7.68
N CYS A 282 5.63 12.00 -7.29
CA CYS A 282 4.95 13.13 -7.94
C CYS A 282 4.27 14.05 -6.92
N LYS A 283 4.39 15.36 -7.12
CA LYS A 283 3.67 16.37 -6.30
C LYS A 283 2.24 16.65 -6.76
N GLY A 284 1.82 16.04 -7.86
CA GLY A 284 0.41 15.91 -8.19
C GLY A 284 0.12 14.50 -8.64
N ASN A 285 -0.71 14.33 -9.68
CA ASN A 285 -1.23 13.02 -10.02
C ASN A 285 -0.21 12.14 -10.76
N ILE A 286 -0.31 10.83 -10.55
CA ILE A 286 0.39 9.80 -11.33
C ILE A 286 -0.63 8.97 -12.09
N ASN A 287 -0.51 8.95 -13.42
CA ASN A 287 -1.31 8.12 -14.31
C ASN A 287 -0.46 7.05 -14.98
N ILE A 288 -0.63 5.79 -14.57
CA ILE A 288 0.02 4.63 -15.17
C ILE A 288 -0.98 3.95 -16.11
N LYS A 289 -0.71 3.99 -17.41
CA LYS A 289 -1.55 3.35 -18.43
C LYS A 289 -1.06 1.97 -18.85
N GLY A 290 0.18 1.62 -18.51
CA GLY A 290 0.82 0.37 -18.89
C GLY A 290 2.32 0.34 -18.56
N GLY A 291 2.99 -0.73 -18.99
CA GLY A 291 4.44 -0.91 -18.85
C GLY A 291 4.83 -2.02 -17.87
N THR A 292 6.15 -2.23 -17.73
CA THR A 292 6.73 -3.22 -16.80
C THR A 292 7.70 -2.54 -15.86
N PHE A 293 7.38 -2.50 -14.57
CA PHE A 293 8.14 -1.77 -13.57
C PHE A 293 8.78 -2.75 -12.58
N ASN A 294 10.06 -2.56 -12.28
CA ASN A 294 10.77 -3.22 -11.19
C ASN A 294 11.41 -2.14 -10.32
N ILE A 295 10.85 -1.90 -9.14
CA ILE A 295 11.22 -0.79 -8.27
C ILE A 295 11.83 -1.32 -6.98
N SER A 296 12.98 -0.79 -6.59
CA SER A 296 13.60 -0.96 -5.28
C SER A 296 13.76 0.41 -4.64
N ALA A 297 13.08 0.65 -3.52
CA ALA A 297 13.07 1.96 -2.86
C ALA A 297 13.34 1.81 -1.35
N VAL A 298 14.08 2.74 -0.77
CA VAL A 298 14.26 2.82 0.70
C VAL A 298 13.07 3.50 1.37
N LYS A 299 12.34 4.36 0.65
CA LYS A 299 11.09 4.96 1.14
C LYS A 299 9.91 4.22 0.49
N HIS A 300 9.02 4.91 -0.22
CA HIS A 300 7.88 4.28 -0.89
C HIS A 300 8.24 3.82 -2.31
N GLY A 301 7.55 2.81 -2.82
CA GLY A 301 7.71 2.38 -4.21
C GLY A 301 7.23 3.44 -5.20
N VAL A 302 5.95 3.82 -5.07
CA VAL A 302 5.30 4.87 -5.87
C VAL A 302 4.56 5.81 -4.93
N ALA A 303 4.94 7.08 -4.92
CA ALA A 303 4.39 8.12 -4.05
C ALA A 303 3.76 9.26 -4.85
N ALA A 304 2.61 9.77 -4.39
CA ALA A 304 1.98 10.95 -4.96
C ALA A 304 1.29 11.82 -3.89
N GLU A 305 1.45 13.14 -3.95
CA GLU A 305 0.57 14.07 -3.19
C GLU A 305 -0.84 14.15 -3.81
N GLY A 306 -0.96 13.79 -5.09
CA GLY A 306 -2.22 13.68 -5.82
C GLY A 306 -2.69 12.24 -6.02
N ASP A 307 -3.65 12.06 -6.93
CA ASP A 307 -4.22 10.74 -7.20
C ASP A 307 -3.22 9.81 -7.90
N ILE A 308 -3.27 8.52 -7.58
CA ILE A 308 -2.61 7.46 -8.35
C ILE A 308 -3.66 6.68 -9.13
N THR A 309 -3.60 6.72 -10.46
CA THR A 309 -4.47 5.91 -11.33
C THR A 309 -3.66 4.86 -12.09
N LEU A 310 -3.94 3.59 -11.84
CA LEU A 310 -3.44 2.45 -12.60
C LEU A 310 -4.51 1.92 -13.54
N THR A 311 -4.29 2.06 -14.85
CA THR A 311 -5.21 1.49 -15.86
C THR A 311 -4.82 0.07 -16.26
N ASP A 312 -3.52 -0.18 -16.44
CA ASP A 312 -2.93 -1.48 -16.78
C ASP A 312 -1.42 -1.43 -16.47
N GLY A 313 -0.73 -2.57 -16.52
CA GLY A 313 0.72 -2.69 -16.31
C GLY A 313 1.10 -3.92 -15.50
N TYR A 314 2.40 -4.22 -15.46
CA TYR A 314 2.99 -5.22 -14.58
C TYR A 314 4.01 -4.55 -13.67
N ILE A 315 3.70 -4.42 -12.39
CA ILE A 315 4.47 -3.63 -11.44
C ILE A 315 4.96 -4.55 -10.32
N THR A 316 6.26 -4.54 -10.08
CA THR A 316 6.91 -5.23 -8.95
C THR A 316 7.66 -4.21 -8.10
N ILE A 317 7.36 -4.16 -6.81
CA ILE A 317 7.90 -3.19 -5.86
C ILE A 317 8.55 -3.92 -4.69
N ASN A 318 9.75 -3.50 -4.33
CA ASN A 318 10.42 -3.80 -3.07
C ASN A 318 10.73 -2.47 -2.36
N ALA A 319 9.88 -2.07 -1.42
CA ALA A 319 10.01 -0.82 -0.67
C ALA A 319 10.35 -1.10 0.79
N GLN A 320 11.08 -0.20 1.47
CA GLN A 320 11.31 -0.32 2.92
C GLN A 320 10.29 0.47 3.76
N LYS A 321 9.49 1.34 3.14
CA LYS A 321 8.20 1.81 3.65
C LYS A 321 7.08 1.18 2.81
N ASP A 322 6.19 1.99 2.24
CA ASP A 322 5.01 1.50 1.55
C ASP A 322 5.24 1.12 0.09
N GLY A 323 4.42 0.21 -0.43
CA GLY A 323 4.40 -0.08 -1.87
C GLY A 323 3.89 1.10 -2.68
N PHE A 324 2.62 1.46 -2.46
CA PHE A 324 1.99 2.68 -2.97
C PHE A 324 1.64 3.61 -1.80
N ASN A 325 1.89 4.91 -1.98
CA ASN A 325 1.54 5.95 -1.02
C ASN A 325 0.87 7.12 -1.76
N SER A 326 -0.37 7.48 -1.39
CA SER A 326 -1.06 8.65 -1.96
C SER A 326 -1.71 9.50 -0.88
N GLU A 327 -1.47 10.81 -0.90
CA GLU A 327 -2.17 11.76 -0.02
C GLU A 327 -3.60 12.08 -0.53
N ALA A 328 -3.98 11.55 -1.70
CA ALA A 328 -5.31 11.68 -2.31
C ALA A 328 -5.91 10.29 -2.56
N ASN A 329 -6.43 9.99 -3.75
CA ASN A 329 -7.09 8.71 -4.02
C ASN A 329 -6.21 7.75 -4.82
N MET A 330 -6.48 6.45 -4.68
CA MET A 330 -5.94 5.43 -5.57
C MET A 330 -7.06 4.76 -6.37
N ILE A 331 -6.89 4.67 -7.69
CA ILE A 331 -7.84 4.01 -8.59
C ILE A 331 -7.08 2.97 -9.42
N MET A 332 -7.43 1.70 -9.22
CA MET A 332 -6.93 0.58 -10.02
C MET A 332 -8.05 0.05 -10.93
N LYS A 333 -7.87 0.19 -12.24
CA LYS A 333 -8.82 -0.33 -13.24
C LYS A 333 -8.44 -1.71 -13.78
N GLY A 334 -7.18 -2.09 -13.62
CA GLY A 334 -6.59 -3.31 -14.17
C GLY A 334 -5.09 -3.40 -13.87
N GLY A 335 -4.41 -4.34 -14.54
CA GLY A 335 -2.98 -4.60 -14.35
C GLY A 335 -2.68 -5.62 -13.24
N THR A 336 -1.39 -5.81 -12.99
CA THR A 336 -0.85 -6.70 -11.96
C THR A 336 0.17 -5.96 -11.12
N ILE A 337 -0.03 -5.99 -9.80
CA ILE A 337 0.83 -5.39 -8.80
C ILE A 337 1.37 -6.50 -7.88
N ASN A 338 2.68 -6.52 -7.67
CA ASN A 338 3.34 -7.38 -6.68
C ASN A 338 4.19 -6.50 -5.77
N ILE A 339 3.87 -6.46 -4.48
CA ILE A 339 4.53 -5.59 -3.51
C ILE A 339 5.13 -6.43 -2.39
N LYS A 340 6.38 -6.12 -2.08
CA LYS A 340 6.99 -6.37 -0.79
C LYS A 340 7.32 -5.03 -0.15
N ALA A 341 6.73 -4.75 1.01
CA ALA A 341 6.86 -3.47 1.71
C ALA A 341 7.45 -3.68 3.12
N GLY A 342 8.03 -2.62 3.66
CA GLY A 342 8.54 -2.60 5.04
C GLY A 342 7.54 -2.01 6.05
N GLU A 343 6.53 -1.29 5.57
CA GLU A 343 5.37 -0.79 6.33
C GLU A 343 4.09 -1.34 5.64
N GLN A 344 3.25 -0.52 4.99
CA GLN A 344 2.02 -0.97 4.32
C GLN A 344 2.22 -1.42 2.87
N GLY A 345 1.35 -2.30 2.37
CA GLY A 345 1.31 -2.61 0.93
C GLY A 345 0.83 -1.40 0.11
N ILE A 346 -0.37 -0.91 0.43
CA ILE A 346 -1.00 0.29 -0.12
C ILE A 346 -1.43 1.17 1.04
N ASP A 347 -0.90 2.39 1.11
CA ASP A 347 -1.30 3.43 2.06
C ASP A 347 -1.90 4.60 1.28
N THR A 348 -3.12 5.03 1.64
CA THR A 348 -3.79 6.14 0.96
C THR A 348 -4.67 6.94 1.92
N THR A 349 -4.49 8.26 1.95
CA THR A 349 -5.27 9.17 2.80
C THR A 349 -6.69 9.43 2.29
N GLY A 350 -6.90 9.38 0.97
CA GLY A 350 -8.23 9.42 0.36
C GLY A 350 -8.86 8.04 0.27
N SER A 351 -9.59 7.77 -0.81
CA SER A 351 -10.27 6.49 -1.02
C SER A 351 -9.53 5.57 -1.99
N LEU A 352 -9.76 4.27 -1.86
CA LEU A 352 -9.33 3.25 -2.81
C LEU A 352 -10.51 2.74 -3.63
N ARG A 353 -10.33 2.71 -4.96
CA ARG A 353 -11.23 2.00 -5.88
C ARG A 353 -10.47 0.96 -6.69
N VAL A 354 -10.88 -0.29 -6.60
CA VAL A 354 -10.40 -1.41 -7.43
C VAL A 354 -11.53 -1.88 -8.34
N ASP A 355 -11.45 -1.59 -9.64
CA ASP A 355 -12.42 -2.13 -10.61
C ASP A 355 -12.06 -3.55 -11.05
N ASN A 356 -10.77 -3.84 -11.26
CA ASN A 356 -10.26 -5.15 -11.67
C ASN A 356 -8.72 -5.20 -11.55
N GLY A 357 -8.14 -6.36 -11.89
CA GLY A 357 -6.70 -6.63 -11.92
C GLY A 357 -6.27 -7.57 -10.80
N ALA A 358 -4.97 -7.68 -10.57
CA ALA A 358 -4.40 -8.56 -9.54
C ALA A 358 -3.46 -7.78 -8.63
N ILE A 359 -3.67 -7.89 -7.32
CA ILE A 359 -2.84 -7.30 -6.27
C ILE A 359 -2.28 -8.44 -5.42
N THR A 360 -0.96 -8.50 -5.27
CA THR A 360 -0.27 -9.42 -4.35
C THR A 360 0.62 -8.61 -3.41
N LEU A 361 0.42 -8.78 -2.10
CA LEU A 361 1.06 -7.98 -1.05
C LEU A 361 1.74 -8.89 -0.02
N GLU A 362 2.93 -8.48 0.42
CA GLU A 362 3.63 -9.02 1.57
C GLU A 362 4.20 -7.86 2.40
N CYS A 363 3.71 -7.69 3.63
CA CYS A 363 4.04 -6.53 4.47
C CYS A 363 3.88 -6.84 5.97
N PRO A 364 4.62 -6.16 6.86
CA PRO A 364 4.47 -6.32 8.31
C PRO A 364 3.27 -5.60 8.90
N GLU A 365 2.89 -4.46 8.35
CA GLU A 365 1.68 -3.71 8.71
C GLU A 365 0.57 -4.07 7.71
N ASP A 366 -0.49 -3.27 7.64
CA ASP A 366 -1.66 -3.57 6.82
C ASP A 366 -1.30 -3.83 5.35
N GLY A 367 -1.99 -4.81 4.77
CA GLY A 367 -1.94 -5.02 3.33
C GLY A 367 -2.40 -3.76 2.58
N ILE A 368 -3.63 -3.35 2.87
CA ILE A 368 -4.29 -2.18 2.32
C ILE A 368 -4.77 -1.35 3.50
N ASN A 369 -4.21 -0.16 3.71
CA ASN A 369 -4.61 0.79 4.75
C ASN A 369 -5.13 2.07 4.09
N ILE A 370 -6.42 2.37 4.28
CA ILE A 370 -7.07 3.49 3.60
C ILE A 370 -7.80 4.36 4.62
N THR A 371 -7.41 5.62 4.74
CA THR A 371 -8.10 6.55 5.66
C THR A 371 -9.54 6.86 5.21
N GLY A 372 -9.81 6.87 3.90
CA GLY A 372 -11.16 7.00 3.36
C GLY A 372 -11.81 5.64 3.07
N SER A 373 -12.94 5.67 2.35
CA SER A 373 -13.63 4.45 1.93
C SER A 373 -12.86 3.55 0.95
N ILE A 374 -13.19 2.26 0.97
CA ILE A 374 -12.73 1.27 -0.02
C ILE A 374 -13.91 0.78 -0.86
N THR A 375 -13.74 0.75 -2.18
CA THR A 375 -14.67 0.08 -3.11
C THR A 375 -13.92 -0.93 -3.98
N ILE A 376 -14.30 -2.21 -3.89
CA ILE A 376 -13.74 -3.30 -4.70
C ILE A 376 -14.85 -3.90 -5.56
N ASN A 377 -14.80 -3.65 -6.86
CA ASN A 377 -15.78 -4.17 -7.80
C ASN A 377 -15.43 -5.56 -8.35
N GLY A 378 -14.15 -5.96 -8.25
CA GLY A 378 -13.64 -7.21 -8.79
C GLY A 378 -12.13 -7.32 -8.73
N GLY A 379 -11.58 -8.31 -9.45
CA GLY A 379 -10.15 -8.62 -9.47
C GLY A 379 -9.74 -9.71 -8.49
N THR A 380 -8.44 -9.84 -8.26
CA THR A 380 -7.86 -10.78 -7.30
C THR A 380 -6.98 -10.03 -6.32
N ILE A 381 -7.19 -10.25 -5.02
CA ILE A 381 -6.37 -9.70 -3.94
C ILE A 381 -5.80 -10.86 -3.14
N ASN A 382 -4.47 -10.96 -3.11
CA ASN A 382 -3.73 -11.87 -2.27
C ASN A 382 -2.90 -11.02 -1.29
N ALA A 383 -3.27 -11.04 -0.03
CA ALA A 383 -2.63 -10.21 0.99
C ALA A 383 -2.07 -11.08 2.11
N LEU A 384 -0.78 -10.91 2.38
CA LEU A 384 -0.10 -11.42 3.56
C LEU A 384 0.40 -10.23 4.40
N SER A 385 -0.40 -9.85 5.40
CA SER A 385 -0.02 -8.94 6.48
C SER A 385 0.47 -9.77 7.67
N TYR A 386 1.61 -9.42 8.27
CA TYR A 386 2.16 -10.23 9.35
C TYR A 386 1.60 -9.90 10.73
N ASN A 387 1.34 -8.63 11.02
CA ASN A 387 0.99 -8.18 12.38
C ASN A 387 -0.33 -7.43 12.45
N GLU A 388 -0.86 -6.98 11.31
CA GLU A 388 -2.05 -6.14 11.24
C GLU A 388 -3.05 -6.75 10.24
N ASP A 389 -3.93 -5.92 9.68
CA ASP A 389 -5.07 -6.35 8.87
C ASP A 389 -4.67 -6.62 7.43
N ALA A 390 -5.42 -7.48 6.75
CA ALA A 390 -5.18 -7.68 5.32
C ALA A 390 -5.77 -6.53 4.49
N ILE A 391 -6.95 -6.02 4.90
CA ILE A 391 -7.63 -4.86 4.32
C ILE A 391 -8.25 -4.06 5.46
N ASP A 392 -7.90 -2.79 5.57
CA ASP A 392 -8.36 -1.86 6.60
C ASP A 392 -8.84 -0.52 6.02
N SER A 393 -9.90 0.03 6.60
CA SER A 393 -10.46 1.33 6.24
C SER A 393 -10.99 2.09 7.46
N ASN A 394 -10.61 3.36 7.59
CA ASN A 394 -11.19 4.22 8.63
C ASN A 394 -12.61 4.73 8.26
N GLU A 395 -13.17 4.29 7.13
CA GLU A 395 -14.55 4.55 6.73
C GLU A 395 -15.22 3.22 6.33
N SER A 396 -16.08 3.24 5.30
CA SER A 396 -16.82 2.04 4.86
C SER A 396 -16.08 1.27 3.78
N ILE A 397 -16.30 -0.05 3.78
CA ILE A 397 -15.86 -0.95 2.72
C ILE A 397 -17.07 -1.49 1.95
N VAL A 398 -17.01 -1.39 0.62
CA VAL A 398 -18.01 -1.99 -0.30
C VAL A 398 -17.32 -2.95 -1.25
N ILE A 399 -17.73 -4.22 -1.23
CA ILE A 399 -17.22 -5.27 -2.11
C ILE A 399 -18.36 -5.79 -2.97
N THR A 400 -18.32 -5.56 -4.29
CA THR A 400 -19.35 -6.08 -5.21
C THR A 400 -18.96 -7.41 -5.85
N GLY A 401 -17.68 -7.82 -5.73
CA GLY A 401 -17.14 -9.03 -6.32
C GLY A 401 -15.63 -9.12 -6.20
N GLY A 402 -15.06 -10.25 -6.60
CA GLY A 402 -13.61 -10.50 -6.60
C GLY A 402 -13.23 -11.86 -6.03
N VAL A 403 -11.94 -12.13 -6.00
CA VAL A 403 -11.33 -13.31 -5.37
C VAL A 403 -10.30 -12.84 -4.34
N PHE A 404 -10.44 -13.30 -3.11
CA PHE A 404 -9.67 -12.85 -1.95
C PHE A 404 -8.98 -14.04 -1.29
N ASP A 405 -7.64 -14.00 -1.17
CA ASP A 405 -6.84 -14.89 -0.33
C ASP A 405 -6.13 -14.01 0.71
N LEU A 406 -6.68 -13.97 1.92
CA LEU A 406 -6.30 -13.01 2.95
C LEU A 406 -5.68 -13.73 4.15
N ARG A 407 -4.50 -13.27 4.53
CA ARG A 407 -3.76 -13.74 5.70
C ARG A 407 -3.24 -12.54 6.46
N SER A 408 -3.60 -12.45 7.73
CA SER A 408 -3.29 -11.31 8.59
C SER A 408 -2.95 -11.74 10.00
N GLY A 409 -2.18 -10.89 10.69
CA GLY A 409 -1.91 -11.02 12.13
C GLY A 409 -3.04 -10.48 13.00
N LYS A 410 -3.95 -9.69 12.42
CA LYS A 410 -5.24 -9.30 12.98
C LYS A 410 -6.37 -9.77 12.07
N ASP A 411 -7.14 -8.87 11.48
CA ASP A 411 -8.42 -9.13 10.85
C ASP A 411 -8.27 -9.31 9.35
N GLY A 412 -9.18 -10.08 8.75
CA GLY A 412 -9.18 -10.29 7.31
C GLY A 412 -9.60 -9.02 6.57
N ILE A 413 -10.70 -8.43 7.02
CA ILE A 413 -11.26 -7.19 6.49
C ILE A 413 -11.80 -6.40 7.68
N ALA A 414 -11.28 -5.21 7.92
CA ALA A 414 -11.69 -4.32 9.01
C ALA A 414 -12.20 -2.99 8.47
N ALA A 415 -13.19 -2.40 9.16
CA ALA A 415 -13.69 -1.07 8.85
C ALA A 415 -14.24 -0.36 10.09
N ASP A 416 -13.86 0.91 10.30
CA ASP A 416 -14.38 1.78 11.38
C ASP A 416 -15.88 2.13 11.21
N TYR A 417 -16.48 1.81 10.05
CA TYR A 417 -17.89 2.06 9.73
C TYR A 417 -18.57 0.76 9.27
N ASP A 418 -19.31 0.83 8.15
CA ASP A 418 -20.08 -0.28 7.62
C ASP A 418 -19.25 -1.09 6.60
N ILE A 419 -19.42 -2.41 6.62
CA ILE A 419 -18.96 -3.30 5.55
C ILE A 419 -20.19 -3.82 4.80
N THR A 420 -20.18 -3.67 3.47
CA THR A 420 -21.20 -4.24 2.58
C THR A 420 -20.57 -5.16 1.55
N ILE A 421 -21.00 -6.41 1.51
CA ILE A 421 -20.53 -7.41 0.55
C ILE A 421 -21.68 -7.89 -0.32
N GLU A 422 -21.66 -7.58 -1.61
CA GLU A 422 -22.67 -8.07 -2.55
C GLU A 422 -22.37 -9.50 -3.03
N ASN A 423 -21.09 -9.80 -3.29
CA ASN A 423 -20.62 -11.10 -3.79
C ASN A 423 -19.09 -11.22 -3.70
N GLY A 424 -18.54 -12.41 -3.93
CA GLY A 424 -17.10 -12.67 -4.00
C GLY A 424 -16.75 -14.11 -3.60
N LEU A 425 -15.48 -14.47 -3.78
CA LEU A 425 -14.90 -15.69 -3.24
C LEU A 425 -13.82 -15.33 -2.21
N PHE A 426 -14.00 -15.73 -0.97
CA PHE A 426 -13.16 -15.37 0.16
C PHE A 426 -12.52 -16.60 0.80
N SER A 427 -11.20 -16.60 0.87
CA SER A 427 -10.38 -17.53 1.65
C SER A 427 -9.62 -16.71 2.68
N ILE A 428 -10.05 -16.76 3.94
CA ILE A 428 -9.55 -15.90 5.01
C ILE A 428 -8.92 -16.78 6.10
N ARG A 429 -7.67 -16.48 6.49
CA ARG A 429 -6.96 -17.15 7.58
C ARG A 429 -6.21 -16.13 8.43
N VAL A 430 -6.67 -15.95 9.66
CA VAL A 430 -6.34 -14.76 10.44
C VAL A 430 -6.21 -15.09 11.92
N GLU A 431 -5.53 -14.23 12.68
CA GLU A 431 -5.29 -14.43 14.12
C GLU A 431 -6.24 -13.60 15.00
N SER A 432 -7.16 -12.84 14.40
CA SER A 432 -8.27 -12.13 15.04
C SER A 432 -9.57 -12.48 14.28
N ASP A 433 -10.35 -11.50 13.81
CA ASP A 433 -11.64 -11.66 13.15
C ASP A 433 -11.51 -11.94 11.65
N GLY A 434 -12.41 -12.75 11.11
CA GLY A 434 -12.52 -12.94 9.67
C GLY A 434 -12.89 -11.65 8.94
N ILE A 435 -13.97 -11.01 9.38
CA ILE A 435 -14.50 -9.75 8.86
C ILE A 435 -15.08 -8.97 10.03
N GLU A 436 -14.59 -7.76 10.28
CA GLU A 436 -14.98 -6.91 11.41
C GLU A 436 -15.49 -5.55 10.91
N ALA A 437 -16.69 -5.16 11.36
CA ALA A 437 -17.25 -3.84 11.12
C ALA A 437 -17.61 -3.15 12.45
N ASP A 438 -17.06 -1.97 12.71
CA ASP A 438 -17.39 -1.14 13.88
C ASP A 438 -18.85 -0.62 13.86
N ARG A 439 -19.55 -0.78 12.74
CA ARG A 439 -20.99 -0.56 12.63
C ARG A 439 -21.70 -1.78 12.11
N ASN A 440 -22.25 -1.72 10.89
CA ASN A 440 -23.07 -2.79 10.35
C ASN A 440 -22.25 -3.64 9.37
N LEU A 441 -22.47 -4.95 9.44
CA LEU A 441 -21.99 -5.89 8.44
C LEU A 441 -23.19 -6.41 7.65
N GLU A 442 -23.28 -6.06 6.36
CA GLU A 442 -24.36 -6.51 5.48
C GLU A 442 -23.82 -7.34 4.31
N ILE A 443 -24.23 -8.61 4.24
CA ILE A 443 -23.76 -9.57 3.23
C ILE A 443 -24.95 -10.04 2.38
N PHE A 444 -24.92 -9.75 1.08
CA PHE A 444 -25.96 -10.19 0.14
C PHE A 444 -25.68 -11.53 -0.52
N GLY A 445 -24.42 -11.96 -0.56
CA GLY A 445 -24.00 -13.21 -1.19
C GLY A 445 -22.48 -13.39 -1.22
N GLY A 446 -22.03 -14.48 -1.83
CA GLY A 446 -20.61 -14.86 -1.92
C GLY A 446 -20.33 -16.26 -1.36
N GLU A 447 -19.09 -16.69 -1.48
CA GLU A 447 -18.57 -17.92 -0.87
C GLU A 447 -17.43 -17.58 0.09
N PHE A 448 -17.56 -17.98 1.35
CA PHE A 448 -16.67 -17.62 2.45
C PHE A 448 -16.11 -18.87 3.11
N ASN A 449 -14.78 -19.02 3.04
CA ASN A 449 -14.02 -20.02 3.78
C ASN A 449 -13.15 -19.29 4.81
N ILE A 450 -13.60 -19.23 6.06
CA ILE A 450 -13.01 -18.40 7.11
C ILE A 450 -12.39 -19.29 8.19
N PHE A 451 -11.12 -19.02 8.50
CA PHE A 451 -10.38 -19.58 9.63
C PHE A 451 -9.90 -18.43 10.51
N ALA A 452 -10.73 -18.02 11.46
CA ALA A 452 -10.45 -16.95 12.42
C ALA A 452 -9.92 -17.54 13.74
N LYS A 453 -9.37 -16.69 14.61
CA LYS A 453 -9.01 -17.08 15.99
C LYS A 453 -9.83 -16.35 17.03
N ASP A 454 -10.31 -15.16 16.69
CA ASP A 454 -11.45 -14.52 17.35
C ASP A 454 -12.68 -14.80 16.47
N ASP A 455 -13.48 -13.86 16.03
CA ASP A 455 -14.76 -14.18 15.39
C ASP A 455 -14.69 -14.51 13.90
N GLY A 456 -15.57 -15.40 13.45
CA GLY A 456 -15.73 -15.62 12.02
C GLY A 456 -16.23 -14.38 11.28
N LEU A 457 -17.29 -13.76 11.81
CA LEU A 457 -17.87 -12.51 11.35
C LEU A 457 -18.24 -11.69 12.59
N HIS A 458 -17.80 -10.43 12.65
CA HIS A 458 -18.07 -9.54 13.76
C HIS A 458 -18.69 -8.23 13.26
N SER A 459 -19.67 -7.73 14.00
CA SER A 459 -20.07 -6.33 13.89
C SER A 459 -20.40 -5.73 15.24
N SER A 460 -19.97 -4.50 15.51
CA SER A 460 -20.37 -3.81 16.74
C SER A 460 -21.87 -3.47 16.75
N SER A 461 -22.50 -3.22 15.59
CA SER A 461 -23.94 -2.97 15.47
C SER A 461 -24.69 -4.17 14.87
N ASP A 462 -25.42 -4.02 13.75
CA ASP A 462 -26.25 -5.11 13.22
C ASP A 462 -25.45 -5.90 12.17
N LEU A 463 -25.54 -7.23 12.28
CA LEU A 463 -25.00 -8.18 11.31
C LEU A 463 -26.15 -8.81 10.53
N VAL A 464 -26.18 -8.61 9.22
CA VAL A 464 -27.26 -9.08 8.34
C VAL A 464 -26.70 -9.94 7.21
N ILE A 465 -27.12 -11.20 7.16
CA ILE A 465 -26.83 -12.13 6.07
C ILE A 465 -28.10 -12.34 5.26
N HIS A 466 -28.11 -11.90 4.00
CA HIS A 466 -29.24 -12.14 3.10
C HIS A 466 -29.16 -13.48 2.38
N ASP A 467 -27.98 -13.86 1.90
CA ASP A 467 -27.69 -15.14 1.23
C ASP A 467 -26.17 -15.40 1.22
N GLY A 468 -25.74 -16.54 0.67
CA GLY A 468 -24.32 -16.90 0.51
C GLY A 468 -23.98 -18.29 1.02
N ILE A 469 -22.74 -18.72 0.81
CA ILE A 469 -22.19 -19.98 1.32
C ILE A 469 -21.09 -19.65 2.32
N PHE A 470 -21.26 -20.06 3.58
CA PHE A 470 -20.34 -19.77 4.67
C PHE A 470 -19.82 -21.06 5.29
N ASN A 471 -18.52 -21.18 5.37
CA ASN A 471 -17.80 -22.23 6.07
C ASN A 471 -16.83 -21.57 7.05
N ILE A 472 -17.28 -21.40 8.28
CA ILE A 472 -16.59 -20.67 9.36
C ILE A 472 -16.01 -21.69 10.34
N LYS A 473 -14.71 -21.56 10.61
CA LYS A 473 -13.95 -22.49 11.44
C LYS A 473 -13.01 -21.76 12.38
N ASP A 474 -12.70 -22.43 13.49
CA ASP A 474 -11.69 -22.06 14.48
C ASP A 474 -11.94 -20.75 15.26
N GLY A 475 -12.98 -19.98 14.91
CA GLY A 475 -13.28 -18.73 15.60
C GLY A 475 -13.69 -18.94 17.06
N TYR A 476 -13.54 -17.90 17.90
CA TYR A 476 -14.04 -17.86 19.25
C TYR A 476 -15.57 -17.95 19.20
N GLU A 477 -16.26 -16.99 18.59
CA GLU A 477 -17.61 -17.18 18.06
C GLU A 477 -17.62 -17.40 16.54
N GLY A 478 -18.72 -17.96 16.04
CA GLY A 478 -18.93 -18.08 14.60
C GLY A 478 -19.37 -16.78 13.95
N ILE A 479 -20.43 -16.18 14.50
CA ILE A 479 -21.04 -14.93 14.03
C ILE A 479 -21.41 -14.13 15.28
N GLU A 480 -20.88 -12.93 15.42
CA GLU A 480 -21.13 -12.06 16.57
C GLU A 480 -21.70 -10.70 16.15
N SER A 481 -22.62 -10.19 16.97
CA SER A 481 -22.94 -8.77 17.02
C SER A 481 -22.80 -8.22 18.46
N GLY A 482 -21.89 -7.27 18.66
CA GLY A 482 -21.51 -6.74 19.97
C GLY A 482 -22.57 -5.90 20.68
N GLU A 483 -23.36 -5.09 19.95
CA GLU A 483 -24.45 -4.27 20.53
C GLU A 483 -25.80 -4.46 19.82
N GLY A 484 -25.79 -4.95 18.57
CA GLY A 484 -26.97 -5.04 17.72
C GLY A 484 -27.59 -6.43 17.63
N ALA A 485 -28.17 -6.70 16.47
CA ALA A 485 -28.82 -7.97 16.14
C ALA A 485 -28.04 -8.76 15.08
N VAL A 486 -28.11 -10.08 15.18
CA VAL A 486 -27.78 -10.98 14.07
C VAL A 486 -29.08 -11.35 13.34
N ILE A 487 -29.14 -11.06 12.03
CA ILE A 487 -30.30 -11.35 11.17
C ILE A 487 -29.86 -12.22 10.00
N VAL A 488 -30.42 -13.43 9.91
CA VAL A 488 -30.16 -14.38 8.81
C VAL A 488 -31.42 -14.56 7.97
N ASN A 489 -31.41 -14.06 6.74
CA ASN A 489 -32.52 -14.20 5.79
C ASN A 489 -32.41 -15.43 4.88
N GLY A 490 -31.20 -15.97 4.69
CA GLY A 490 -30.92 -17.04 3.73
C GLY A 490 -29.50 -17.59 3.86
N GLY A 491 -29.05 -18.33 2.84
CA GLY A 491 -27.70 -18.89 2.77
C GLY A 491 -27.55 -20.33 3.25
N GLU A 492 -26.40 -20.92 2.93
CA GLU A 492 -25.87 -22.17 3.48
C GLU A 492 -24.75 -21.84 4.44
N ILE A 493 -24.96 -22.08 5.73
CA ILE A 493 -24.06 -21.62 6.80
C ILE A 493 -23.60 -22.82 7.61
N THR A 494 -22.29 -23.04 7.66
CA THR A 494 -21.63 -24.08 8.46
C THR A 494 -20.67 -23.42 9.43
N ILE A 495 -20.86 -23.69 10.73
CA ILE A 495 -20.08 -23.08 11.82
C ILE A 495 -19.46 -24.17 12.69
N GLU A 496 -18.14 -24.10 12.86
CA GLU A 496 -17.35 -24.86 13.83
C GLU A 496 -16.48 -23.90 14.65
N ALA A 497 -17.07 -23.32 15.70
CA ALA A 497 -16.43 -22.35 16.60
C ALA A 497 -16.03 -22.95 17.96
N GLY A 498 -15.21 -22.22 18.71
CA GLY A 498 -14.67 -22.57 20.01
C GLY A 498 -15.63 -22.32 21.16
N ASN A 499 -16.47 -21.31 21.04
CA ASN A 499 -17.57 -20.93 21.91
C ASN A 499 -18.87 -20.90 21.09
N ASP A 500 -19.62 -19.79 21.09
CA ASP A 500 -20.98 -19.77 20.57
C ASP A 500 -21.03 -19.82 19.04
N GLY A 501 -22.07 -20.47 18.51
CA GLY A 501 -22.25 -20.54 17.07
C GLY A 501 -22.66 -19.18 16.48
N ILE A 502 -23.72 -18.61 17.06
CA ILE A 502 -24.21 -17.27 16.77
C ILE A 502 -24.41 -16.58 18.11
N ASN A 503 -23.77 -15.43 18.31
CA ASN A 503 -23.91 -14.60 19.51
C ASN A 503 -24.48 -13.22 19.14
N ALA A 504 -25.44 -12.72 19.90
CA ALA A 504 -25.95 -11.36 19.73
C ALA A 504 -26.39 -10.70 21.02
N GLN A 505 -25.96 -9.47 21.23
CA GLN A 505 -26.35 -8.70 22.41
C GLN A 505 -27.85 -8.37 22.48
N ARG A 506 -28.52 -8.11 21.34
CA ARG A 506 -29.92 -7.65 21.33
C ARG A 506 -30.92 -8.66 20.81
N ASP A 507 -30.63 -9.29 19.67
CA ASP A 507 -31.57 -10.16 18.99
C ASP A 507 -30.87 -11.12 18.02
N VAL A 508 -31.35 -12.35 17.94
CA VAL A 508 -31.08 -13.25 16.81
C VAL A 508 -32.38 -13.55 16.07
N THR A 509 -32.47 -13.13 14.81
CA THR A 509 -33.61 -13.41 13.93
C THR A 509 -33.20 -14.30 12.76
N ILE A 510 -33.85 -15.47 12.65
CA ILE A 510 -33.67 -16.44 11.56
C ILE A 510 -34.93 -16.46 10.68
N ASN A 511 -34.83 -15.84 9.50
CA ASN A 511 -35.91 -15.79 8.50
C ASN A 511 -35.80 -16.87 7.42
N GLY A 512 -34.67 -17.58 7.33
CA GLY A 512 -34.41 -18.60 6.31
C GLY A 512 -33.04 -19.26 6.46
N GLY A 513 -32.59 -19.93 5.39
CA GLY A 513 -31.27 -20.55 5.31
C GLY A 513 -31.21 -22.04 5.68
N ASN A 514 -30.08 -22.66 5.37
CA ASN A 514 -29.67 -24.01 5.79
C ASN A 514 -28.45 -23.86 6.71
N ILE A 515 -28.68 -23.95 8.01
CA ILE A 515 -27.71 -23.61 9.04
C ILE A 515 -27.30 -24.87 9.79
N TYR A 516 -26.01 -25.15 9.80
CA TYR A 516 -25.38 -26.22 10.56
C TYR A 516 -24.38 -25.62 11.55
N ILE A 517 -24.60 -25.86 12.84
CA ILE A 517 -23.73 -25.39 13.92
C ILE A 517 -23.22 -26.59 14.69
N ASN A 518 -21.91 -26.71 14.84
CA ASN A 518 -21.26 -27.76 15.60
C ASN A 518 -20.11 -27.21 16.42
N ILE A 519 -20.43 -26.77 17.64
CA ILE A 519 -19.50 -26.15 18.57
C ILE A 519 -19.14 -27.13 19.70
N GLN A 520 -17.98 -26.97 20.33
CA GLN A 520 -17.55 -27.87 21.41
C GLN A 520 -17.82 -27.34 22.81
N ARG A 521 -17.90 -26.02 22.96
CA ARG A 521 -18.18 -25.27 24.18
C ARG A 521 -19.12 -24.13 23.77
N GLY A 522 -19.90 -23.59 24.69
CA GLY A 522 -20.90 -22.56 24.36
C GLY A 522 -22.22 -23.12 23.84
N ASP A 523 -23.07 -22.16 23.50
CA ASP A 523 -24.44 -22.24 23.00
C ASP A 523 -24.48 -22.22 21.48
N GLY A 524 -25.39 -23.01 20.92
CA GLY A 524 -25.54 -23.04 19.46
C GLY A 524 -25.95 -21.68 18.90
N ILE A 525 -26.91 -21.04 19.57
CA ILE A 525 -27.34 -19.67 19.35
C ILE A 525 -27.50 -19.06 20.75
N ASP A 526 -26.77 -17.98 21.03
CA ASP A 526 -26.92 -17.19 22.25
C ASP A 526 -27.45 -15.80 21.92
N SER A 527 -28.39 -15.33 22.74
CA SER A 527 -28.76 -13.93 22.74
C SER A 527 -29.05 -13.44 24.15
N ASN A 528 -28.41 -12.32 24.51
CA ASN A 528 -28.74 -11.56 25.71
C ASN A 528 -30.12 -10.85 25.61
N GLY A 529 -30.76 -10.92 24.44
CA GLY A 529 -32.11 -10.45 24.19
C GLY A 529 -32.98 -11.51 23.52
N THR A 530 -33.63 -11.18 22.40
CA THR A 530 -34.66 -12.06 21.81
C THR A 530 -34.11 -13.05 20.80
N VAL A 531 -34.84 -14.16 20.62
CA VAL A 531 -34.61 -15.07 19.50
C VAL A 531 -35.92 -15.31 18.74
N HIS A 532 -35.89 -15.07 17.43
CA HIS A 532 -37.02 -15.23 16.53
C HIS A 532 -36.69 -16.21 15.40
N ILE A 533 -37.33 -17.36 15.40
CA ILE A 533 -37.19 -18.37 14.34
C ILE A 533 -38.45 -18.36 13.48
N ASN A 534 -38.35 -17.76 12.29
CA ASN A 534 -39.46 -17.57 11.37
C ASN A 534 -39.51 -18.62 10.24
N SER A 535 -38.35 -19.12 9.81
CA SER A 535 -38.23 -20.20 8.82
C SER A 535 -36.83 -20.81 8.85
N GLY A 536 -36.46 -21.55 7.80
CA GLY A 536 -35.14 -22.15 7.63
C GLY A 536 -35.05 -23.60 8.10
N TYR A 537 -33.90 -24.21 7.85
CA TYR A 537 -33.52 -25.50 8.40
C TYR A 537 -32.28 -25.32 9.27
N MET A 538 -32.39 -25.69 10.54
CA MET A 538 -31.30 -25.57 11.52
C MET A 538 -30.98 -26.93 12.13
N PHE A 539 -29.71 -27.31 12.06
CA PHE A 539 -29.18 -28.50 12.71
C PHE A 539 -28.04 -28.08 13.63
N ILE A 540 -28.34 -28.02 14.92
CA ILE A 540 -27.47 -27.42 15.93
C ILE A 540 -26.98 -28.50 16.89
N VAL A 541 -25.66 -28.59 17.04
CA VAL A 541 -24.97 -29.46 17.98
C VAL A 541 -24.16 -28.56 18.92
N ALA A 542 -24.77 -28.20 20.04
CA ALA A 542 -24.14 -27.40 21.08
C ALA A 542 -23.43 -28.28 22.12
N SER A 543 -22.87 -27.63 23.13
CA SER A 543 -22.16 -28.31 24.20
C SER A 543 -23.11 -28.91 25.26
N GLY A 544 -22.52 -29.52 26.30
CA GLY A 544 -23.30 -30.12 27.39
C GLY A 544 -23.69 -29.08 28.44
N SER A 545 -24.57 -29.47 29.38
CA SER A 545 -25.05 -28.56 30.43
C SER A 545 -23.89 -27.90 31.19
N PRO A 546 -23.92 -26.58 31.48
CA PRO A 546 -25.09 -25.70 31.40
C PRO A 546 -25.55 -25.34 30.00
N GLU A 547 -24.70 -25.33 28.98
CA GLU A 547 -25.03 -24.70 27.68
C GLU A 547 -26.14 -25.42 26.91
N GLY A 548 -26.87 -24.63 26.11
CA GLY A 548 -28.04 -25.01 25.35
C GLY A 548 -27.82 -25.01 23.83
N SER A 549 -28.79 -25.59 23.12
CA SER A 549 -28.81 -25.43 21.66
C SER A 549 -29.17 -24.01 21.24
N ILE A 550 -30.01 -23.35 22.04
CA ILE A 550 -30.50 -21.98 21.84
C ILE A 550 -30.74 -21.42 23.25
N ASP A 551 -30.09 -20.31 23.60
CA ASP A 551 -30.31 -19.55 24.83
C ASP A 551 -30.74 -18.11 24.53
N THR A 552 -31.57 -17.53 25.40
CA THR A 552 -32.18 -16.21 25.23
C THR A 552 -32.22 -15.39 26.52
N ASP A 553 -31.41 -15.72 27.53
CA ASP A 553 -31.29 -14.99 28.81
C ASP A 553 -32.64 -14.68 29.53
N GLY A 554 -33.65 -15.51 29.26
CA GLY A 554 -35.01 -15.36 29.78
C GLY A 554 -35.91 -14.33 29.06
N ALA A 555 -35.46 -13.74 27.96
CA ALA A 555 -36.26 -12.89 27.08
C ALA A 555 -37.13 -13.72 26.10
N THR A 556 -37.70 -13.06 25.08
CA THR A 556 -38.65 -13.72 24.17
C THR A 556 -37.93 -14.65 23.21
N PHE A 557 -38.15 -15.95 23.41
CA PHE A 557 -37.82 -16.98 22.42
C PHE A 557 -39.08 -17.44 21.67
N SER A 558 -39.17 -17.19 20.36
CA SER A 558 -40.34 -17.53 19.55
C SER A 558 -40.01 -18.36 18.32
N ILE A 559 -40.91 -19.29 17.99
CA ILE A 559 -40.82 -20.13 16.79
C ILE A 559 -42.13 -20.07 16.01
N THR A 560 -42.08 -19.53 14.80
CA THR A 560 -43.25 -19.36 13.92
C THR A 560 -43.19 -20.20 12.65
N GLY A 561 -42.03 -20.76 12.32
CA GLY A 561 -41.85 -21.64 11.17
C GLY A 561 -40.50 -22.36 11.14
N GLY A 562 -40.24 -23.07 10.04
CA GLY A 562 -38.96 -23.75 9.80
C GLY A 562 -38.82 -25.10 10.48
N THR A 563 -37.66 -25.73 10.32
CA THR A 563 -37.28 -26.98 10.99
C THR A 563 -36.07 -26.72 11.86
N VAL A 564 -36.16 -27.07 13.14
CA VAL A 564 -35.06 -26.95 14.10
C VAL A 564 -34.82 -28.32 14.71
N ILE A 565 -33.58 -28.80 14.63
CA ILE A 565 -33.06 -29.95 15.35
C ILE A 565 -31.91 -29.41 16.20
N GLY A 566 -32.21 -28.99 17.43
CA GLY A 566 -31.22 -28.44 18.36
C GLY A 566 -30.89 -29.43 19.46
N MET A 567 -29.62 -29.80 19.56
CA MET A 567 -29.10 -30.72 20.57
C MET A 567 -28.14 -29.96 21.49
N GLY A 568 -28.37 -30.02 22.81
CA GLY A 568 -27.51 -29.36 23.79
C GLY A 568 -27.69 -29.92 25.21
N GLY A 569 -27.14 -29.22 26.19
CA GLY A 569 -27.38 -29.47 27.61
C GLY A 569 -28.79 -29.07 28.03
N ASN A 570 -29.20 -27.86 27.67
CA ASN A 570 -30.52 -27.31 27.93
C ASN A 570 -31.14 -26.69 26.65
N VAL A 571 -32.29 -26.03 26.82
CA VAL A 571 -32.77 -25.02 25.86
C VAL A 571 -33.37 -23.86 26.63
N GLY A 572 -33.21 -22.64 26.13
CA GLY A 572 -33.83 -21.43 26.63
C GLY A 572 -35.36 -21.55 26.68
N GLN A 573 -35.99 -20.77 27.57
CA GLN A 573 -37.42 -20.87 27.79
C GLN A 573 -38.23 -20.36 26.59
N ILE A 574 -38.87 -21.29 25.87
CA ILE A 574 -39.75 -20.95 24.74
C ILE A 574 -40.96 -20.13 25.22
N THR A 575 -41.16 -18.96 24.62
CA THR A 575 -42.29 -18.07 24.87
C THR A 575 -43.53 -18.57 24.13
N ARG A 576 -44.43 -19.18 24.89
CA ARG A 576 -45.58 -19.92 24.36
C ARG A 576 -46.56 -19.02 23.63
N GLU A 577 -46.78 -17.79 24.10
CA GLU A 577 -47.72 -16.83 23.50
C GLU A 577 -47.21 -16.24 22.17
N ALA A 578 -45.89 -16.25 21.95
CA ALA A 578 -45.25 -15.76 20.72
C ALA A 578 -45.02 -16.86 19.68
N THR A 579 -45.14 -18.13 20.07
CA THR A 579 -44.88 -19.31 19.23
C THR A 579 -46.15 -19.74 18.51
N THR A 580 -46.05 -20.06 17.21
CA THR A 580 -47.18 -20.51 16.39
C THR A 580 -46.97 -21.86 15.71
N GLN A 581 -45.74 -22.39 15.72
CA GLN A 581 -45.46 -23.76 15.28
C GLN A 581 -45.30 -24.69 16.50
N PRO A 582 -45.82 -25.94 16.48
CA PRO A 582 -45.63 -26.87 17.59
C PRO A 582 -44.14 -27.19 17.83
N VAL A 583 -43.72 -27.16 19.10
CA VAL A 583 -42.34 -27.42 19.53
C VAL A 583 -42.30 -28.57 20.53
N LEU A 584 -41.31 -29.43 20.37
CA LEU A 584 -41.02 -30.55 21.26
C LEU A 584 -39.70 -30.29 21.99
N VAL A 585 -39.70 -30.42 23.31
CA VAL A 585 -38.49 -30.41 24.15
C VAL A 585 -38.35 -31.78 24.80
N LEU A 586 -37.46 -32.59 24.26
CA LEU A 586 -37.31 -34.01 24.57
C LEU A 586 -35.99 -34.30 25.28
N GLY A 587 -35.94 -35.42 26.00
CA GLY A 587 -34.72 -35.85 26.67
C GLY A 587 -33.67 -36.44 25.71
N GLY A 588 -32.43 -36.42 26.19
CA GLY A 588 -31.20 -36.76 25.49
C GLY A 588 -31.10 -38.14 24.83
N ALA A 589 -30.10 -38.28 23.97
CA ALA A 589 -29.67 -39.52 23.35
C ALA A 589 -28.14 -39.60 23.24
N SER A 590 -27.61 -40.81 23.11
CA SER A 590 -26.17 -41.05 22.95
C SER A 590 -25.69 -40.79 21.53
N ALA A 591 -24.41 -40.40 21.39
CA ALA A 591 -23.74 -40.29 20.09
C ALA A 591 -23.91 -41.56 19.23
N ASN A 592 -23.95 -41.37 17.92
CA ASN A 592 -24.16 -42.39 16.89
C ASN A 592 -25.51 -43.12 16.93
N SER A 593 -26.44 -42.70 17.79
CA SER A 593 -27.80 -43.22 17.74
C SER A 593 -28.59 -42.58 16.60
N THR A 594 -29.55 -43.31 16.04
CA THR A 594 -30.51 -42.78 15.07
C THR A 594 -31.79 -42.41 15.81
N ILE A 595 -32.21 -41.15 15.71
CA ILE A 595 -33.49 -40.67 16.21
C ILE A 595 -34.48 -40.63 15.06
N VAL A 596 -35.65 -41.23 15.30
CA VAL A 596 -36.79 -41.16 14.40
C VAL A 596 -38.02 -40.74 15.20
N ILE A 597 -38.73 -39.71 14.77
CA ILE A 597 -40.00 -39.29 15.39
C ILE A 597 -41.13 -39.58 14.41
N ARG A 598 -42.14 -40.33 14.85
CA ARG A 598 -43.31 -40.69 14.04
C ARG A 598 -44.60 -40.30 14.71
N SER A 599 -45.57 -39.85 13.93
CA SER A 599 -46.96 -39.73 14.39
C SER A 599 -47.58 -41.11 14.64
N ASN A 600 -48.71 -41.15 15.34
CA ASN A 600 -49.54 -42.34 15.53
C ASN A 600 -50.03 -42.99 14.21
N ASN A 601 -50.00 -42.26 13.09
CA ASN A 601 -50.28 -42.77 11.75
C ASN A 601 -49.02 -43.26 11.00
N ASN A 602 -47.89 -43.41 11.70
CA ASN A 602 -46.57 -43.80 11.17
C ASN A 602 -45.96 -42.82 10.15
N VAL A 603 -46.41 -41.57 10.11
CA VAL A 603 -45.72 -40.51 9.33
C VAL A 603 -44.46 -40.10 10.09
N GLU A 604 -43.30 -40.26 9.46
CA GLU A 604 -42.00 -39.82 9.96
C GLU A 604 -41.86 -38.31 9.78
N VAL A 605 -41.52 -37.60 10.87
CA VAL A 605 -41.38 -36.13 10.89
C VAL A 605 -39.96 -35.67 11.23
N ALA A 606 -39.12 -36.59 11.71
CA ALA A 606 -37.69 -36.38 11.93
C ALA A 606 -36.95 -37.71 11.74
N ASN A 607 -35.78 -37.64 11.12
CA ASN A 607 -34.86 -38.76 10.99
C ASN A 607 -33.42 -38.24 10.87
N PHE A 608 -32.63 -38.43 11.92
CA PHE A 608 -31.26 -37.97 11.95
C PHE A 608 -30.36 -38.86 12.80
N THR A 609 -29.06 -38.78 12.53
CA THR A 609 -28.03 -39.42 13.35
C THR A 609 -27.48 -38.41 14.32
N VAL A 610 -27.37 -38.82 15.58
CA VAL A 610 -26.86 -37.98 16.68
C VAL A 610 -25.34 -37.88 16.58
N PRO A 611 -24.76 -36.69 16.31
CA PRO A 611 -23.31 -36.55 16.17
C PRO A 611 -22.56 -36.66 17.50
N ARG A 612 -23.19 -36.15 18.57
CA ARG A 612 -22.62 -36.09 19.91
C ARG A 612 -23.72 -36.37 20.94
N THR A 613 -23.35 -37.03 22.04
CA THR A 613 -24.26 -37.24 23.17
C THR A 613 -24.75 -35.88 23.68
N PHE A 614 -26.06 -35.74 23.86
CA PHE A 614 -26.70 -34.52 24.34
C PHE A 614 -27.75 -34.86 25.41
N SER A 615 -28.18 -33.85 26.16
CA SER A 615 -29.14 -34.00 27.28
C SER A 615 -30.54 -33.53 26.93
N THR A 616 -30.66 -32.53 26.06
CA THR A 616 -31.91 -31.93 25.63
C THR A 616 -31.96 -31.82 24.10
N LEU A 617 -33.11 -32.19 23.52
CA LEU A 617 -33.44 -32.00 22.11
C LEU A 617 -34.60 -31.01 22.02
N ILE A 618 -34.38 -29.84 21.41
CA ILE A 618 -35.47 -29.05 20.84
C ILE A 618 -35.71 -29.53 19.41
N PHE A 619 -36.97 -29.87 19.12
CA PHE A 619 -37.39 -30.26 17.79
C PHE A 619 -38.67 -29.54 17.39
N THR A 620 -38.65 -28.88 16.24
CA THR A 620 -39.84 -28.32 15.59
C THR A 620 -39.74 -28.54 14.08
N SER A 621 -40.88 -28.63 13.42
CA SER A 621 -40.99 -28.84 11.98
C SER A 621 -42.38 -28.44 11.49
N PRO A 622 -42.53 -28.00 10.22
CA PRO A 622 -43.83 -27.72 9.61
C PRO A 622 -44.72 -28.97 9.50
N GLU A 623 -44.21 -30.16 9.81
CA GLU A 623 -44.95 -31.43 9.83
C GLU A 623 -45.60 -31.75 11.19
N LEU A 624 -45.21 -31.05 12.27
CA LEU A 624 -45.83 -31.23 13.57
C LEU A 624 -47.24 -30.63 13.61
N ARG A 625 -48.16 -31.30 14.30
CA ARG A 625 -49.57 -30.90 14.45
C ARG A 625 -49.94 -30.95 15.92
N LEU A 626 -50.76 -30.01 16.38
CA LEU A 626 -51.37 -30.06 17.72
C LEU A 626 -52.33 -31.25 17.84
N ASN A 627 -52.56 -31.69 19.08
CA ASN A 627 -53.44 -32.80 19.43
C ASN A 627 -53.09 -34.11 18.70
N THR A 628 -51.83 -34.30 18.35
CA THR A 628 -51.33 -35.50 17.66
C THR A 628 -50.36 -36.23 18.57
N THR A 629 -50.49 -37.55 18.67
CA THR A 629 -49.56 -38.39 19.42
C THR A 629 -48.36 -38.73 18.55
N TYR A 630 -47.17 -38.54 19.10
CA TYR A 630 -45.90 -38.90 18.47
C TYR A 630 -45.12 -39.87 19.35
N THR A 631 -44.30 -40.71 18.71
CA THR A 631 -43.37 -41.62 19.37
C THR A 631 -41.96 -41.32 18.87
N MET A 632 -41.04 -41.08 19.81
CA MET A 632 -39.61 -40.98 19.55
C MET A 632 -38.99 -42.38 19.66
N TYR A 633 -38.33 -42.80 18.59
CA TYR A 633 -37.57 -44.04 18.49
C TYR A 633 -36.08 -43.73 18.52
N VAL A 634 -35.32 -44.51 19.29
CA VAL A 634 -33.86 -44.48 19.30
C VAL A 634 -33.36 -45.84 18.86
N ASN A 635 -32.58 -45.88 17.78
CA ASN A 635 -32.10 -47.11 17.14
C ASN A 635 -33.24 -48.10 16.84
N GLY A 636 -34.39 -47.58 16.39
CA GLY A 636 -35.59 -48.36 16.06
C GLY A 636 -36.44 -48.80 17.26
N ASN A 637 -36.00 -48.55 18.51
CA ASN A 637 -36.75 -48.91 19.71
C ASN A 637 -37.56 -47.70 20.21
N PRO A 638 -38.87 -47.84 20.47
CA PRO A 638 -39.67 -46.74 21.01
C PRO A 638 -39.18 -46.37 22.41
N GLN A 639 -38.79 -45.11 22.62
CA GLN A 639 -38.30 -44.60 23.89
C GLN A 639 -39.36 -43.78 24.63
N ARG A 640 -40.07 -42.91 23.91
CA ARG A 640 -41.03 -41.96 24.47
C ARG A 640 -42.24 -41.82 23.56
N THR A 641 -43.43 -41.70 24.15
CA THR A 641 -44.67 -41.41 23.44
C THR A 641 -45.39 -40.29 24.17
N PHE A 642 -45.69 -39.21 23.45
CA PHE A 642 -46.26 -37.98 23.99
C PHE A 642 -47.29 -37.41 23.02
N THR A 643 -48.15 -36.51 23.50
CA THR A 643 -49.16 -35.84 22.68
C THR A 643 -48.92 -34.34 22.74
N THR A 644 -48.96 -33.67 21.59
CA THR A 644 -48.81 -32.22 21.42
C THR A 644 -50.07 -31.46 21.88
N SER A 645 -50.43 -31.57 23.16
CA SER A 645 -51.64 -30.93 23.71
C SER A 645 -51.52 -29.41 23.87
N SER A 646 -50.29 -28.88 23.78
CA SER A 646 -49.96 -27.45 23.84
C SER A 646 -48.94 -27.11 22.76
N ILE A 647 -48.78 -25.81 22.47
CA ILE A 647 -47.85 -25.33 21.46
C ILE A 647 -46.41 -25.72 21.75
N VAL A 648 -46.03 -25.81 23.03
CA VAL A 648 -44.77 -26.40 23.49
C VAL A 648 -45.08 -27.64 24.33
N THR A 649 -44.44 -28.76 24.00
CA THR A 649 -44.58 -30.04 24.72
C THR A 649 -43.22 -30.47 25.26
N VAL A 650 -43.11 -30.57 26.58
CA VAL A 650 -41.89 -31.01 27.28
C VAL A 650 -42.06 -32.46 27.72
N ASP A 651 -41.21 -33.36 27.21
CA ASP A 651 -41.20 -34.78 27.59
C ASP A 651 -39.76 -35.30 27.75
N GLY A 652 -39.22 -35.11 28.95
CA GLY A 652 -37.89 -35.58 29.36
C GLY A 652 -36.72 -34.65 29.05
N GLY A 653 -36.94 -33.50 28.42
CA GLY A 653 -35.94 -32.43 28.23
C GLY A 653 -36.03 -31.35 29.32
N ILE A 654 -35.07 -30.42 29.31
CA ILE A 654 -34.99 -29.31 30.27
C ILE A 654 -35.14 -27.98 29.53
N GLU A 655 -36.26 -27.27 29.78
CA GLU A 655 -36.37 -25.84 29.49
C GLU A 655 -35.78 -25.07 30.68
N PHE A 656 -34.69 -24.34 30.46
CA PHE A 656 -34.06 -23.55 31.51
C PHE A 656 -34.78 -22.20 31.66
N ASN A 657 -35.09 -21.84 32.90
CA ASN A 657 -35.66 -20.54 33.26
C ASN A 657 -34.72 -19.87 34.29
N PRO A 658 -33.97 -18.83 33.91
CA PRO A 658 -33.04 -18.15 34.82
C PRO A 658 -33.75 -17.42 35.98
N PHE A 659 -35.07 -17.22 35.91
CA PHE A 659 -35.89 -16.53 36.90
C PHE A 659 -36.83 -17.47 37.71
N GLY A 660 -36.65 -18.79 37.62
CA GLY A 660 -37.58 -19.79 38.16
C GLY A 660 -37.75 -19.75 39.69
N GLY A 661 -38.84 -19.10 40.15
CA GLY A 661 -39.49 -19.45 41.42
C GLY A 661 -39.98 -20.90 41.39
N PHE A 662 -39.82 -21.61 42.52
CA PHE A 662 -40.17 -23.02 42.68
C PHE A 662 -41.55 -23.38 42.11
N PRO A 663 -41.69 -24.51 41.38
CA PRO A 663 -42.99 -24.97 40.90
C PRO A 663 -43.92 -25.27 42.07
N GLY A 664 -45.13 -24.71 42.01
CA GLY A 664 -46.21 -24.99 42.95
C GLY A 664 -46.61 -26.47 42.93
N GLY A 665 -45.99 -27.26 43.79
CA GLY A 665 -46.50 -28.54 44.27
C GLY A 665 -47.39 -28.30 45.49
N GLY A 666 -48.68 -28.54 45.35
CA GLY A 666 -49.61 -28.50 46.48
C GLY A 666 -49.17 -29.45 47.60
N TRP A 667 -48.89 -28.88 48.78
CA TRP A 667 -48.67 -29.65 50.00
C TRP A 667 -50.02 -30.16 50.53
N GLY A 668 -50.54 -31.21 49.89
CA GLY A 668 -51.60 -32.04 50.41
C GLY A 668 -51.03 -33.42 50.78
N GLY A 669 -50.64 -33.60 52.03
CA GLY A 669 -50.20 -34.91 52.54
C GLY A 669 -49.60 -34.81 53.93
N GLY A 670 -50.31 -35.35 54.93
CA GLY A 670 -50.01 -35.19 56.35
C GLY A 670 -48.66 -35.75 56.79
N PHE A 671 -48.04 -35.02 57.72
CA PHE A 671 -46.93 -35.52 58.52
C PHE A 671 -47.42 -36.65 59.45
N PRO A 672 -46.83 -37.84 59.40
CA PRO A 672 -46.96 -38.81 60.48
C PRO A 672 -46.05 -38.35 61.63
N GLY A 673 -46.64 -38.15 62.80
CA GLY A 673 -45.88 -37.87 64.03
C GLY A 673 -44.98 -39.04 64.42
N GLY A 674 -43.79 -38.72 64.93
CA GLY A 674 -42.80 -39.71 65.37
C GLY A 674 -41.55 -39.07 65.98
N ASP A 675 -41.74 -38.54 67.19
CA ASP A 675 -40.82 -38.49 68.33
C ASP A 675 -39.37 -38.99 68.15
N TRP A 676 -38.38 -38.09 68.23
CA TRP A 676 -37.02 -38.38 68.75
C TRP A 676 -36.45 -37.12 69.42
N GLY A 677 -36.60 -37.05 70.74
CA GLY A 677 -35.87 -36.12 71.60
C GLY A 677 -34.40 -36.53 71.78
N GLY A 678 -33.53 -35.54 72.05
CA GLY A 678 -32.16 -35.80 72.48
C GLY A 678 -31.18 -34.61 72.42
N GLY A 679 -31.35 -33.63 73.34
CA GLY A 679 -30.24 -33.04 74.13
C GLY A 679 -29.19 -32.10 73.51
N PHE A 680 -29.41 -30.78 73.68
CA PHE A 680 -28.52 -29.68 74.18
C PHE A 680 -27.11 -29.42 73.58
N PRO A 681 -26.49 -28.22 73.82
CA PRO A 681 -26.98 -26.85 74.11
C PRO A 681 -26.36 -25.77 73.17
N GLY A 682 -26.97 -24.59 72.93
CA GLY A 682 -26.78 -23.32 73.69
C GLY A 682 -25.45 -22.61 73.35
N GLY A 683 -25.34 -21.32 72.98
CA GLY A 683 -26.24 -20.15 73.03
C GLY A 683 -25.71 -19.02 72.09
N ASP A 684 -26.54 -18.02 71.78
CA ASP A 684 -26.59 -16.69 72.45
C ASP A 684 -25.41 -15.75 72.19
N TRP A 685 -25.58 -14.48 71.78
CA TRP A 685 -26.66 -13.67 71.19
C TRP A 685 -26.05 -12.24 71.07
N GLY A 686 -26.60 -11.40 70.17
CA GLY A 686 -26.54 -9.93 70.24
C GLY A 686 -25.33 -9.25 69.58
N GLY A 687 -25.43 -8.23 68.74
CA GLY A 687 -26.51 -7.26 68.50
C GLY A 687 -26.09 -5.88 68.98
N GLY A 688 -25.85 -4.92 68.07
CA GLY A 688 -25.68 -3.51 68.43
C GLY A 688 -25.10 -2.59 67.34
N GLY A 689 -25.96 -1.76 66.74
CA GLY A 689 -25.73 -0.32 66.54
C GLY A 689 -24.84 0.18 65.36
N PHE A 690 -25.50 0.79 64.37
CA PHE A 690 -25.00 1.79 63.39
C PHE A 690 -24.23 2.99 64.06
N PRO A 691 -23.63 3.99 63.34
CA PRO A 691 -23.67 4.30 61.89
C PRO A 691 -22.36 4.79 61.21
N GLY A 692 -22.34 4.77 59.87
CA GLY A 692 -21.84 5.86 59.00
C GLY A 692 -20.32 6.07 58.81
N GLY A 693 -19.90 6.30 57.56
CA GLY A 693 -18.64 7.01 57.28
C GLY A 693 -17.85 6.51 56.06
N ASP A 694 -18.06 7.22 54.96
CA ASP A 694 -17.17 7.49 53.82
C ASP A 694 -15.70 7.03 53.81
N TRP A 695 -15.31 6.54 52.62
CA TRP A 695 -14.07 6.72 51.84
C TRP A 695 -12.70 6.70 52.53
N GLY A 696 -11.83 5.85 51.96
CA GLY A 696 -10.47 6.28 51.61
C GLY A 696 -9.33 5.53 52.28
N GLY A 697 -8.61 4.75 51.46
CA GLY A 697 -7.15 4.76 51.43
C GLY A 697 -6.40 3.88 52.45
N GLY A 698 -5.65 2.92 51.88
CA GLY A 698 -4.21 2.82 52.15
C GLY A 698 -3.73 1.79 53.18
N PHE A 699 -3.20 0.67 52.64
CA PHE A 699 -1.98 -0.06 53.07
C PHE A 699 -1.96 -0.70 54.49
N PRO A 700 -0.93 -1.49 54.87
CA PRO A 700 -0.10 -2.48 54.15
C PRO A 700 0.12 -3.82 54.92
N GLY A 701 0.68 -4.82 54.24
CA GLY A 701 1.83 -5.59 54.73
C GLY A 701 1.62 -6.87 55.57
N GLY A 702 2.46 -7.88 55.33
CA GLY A 702 2.64 -9.09 56.15
C GLY A 702 2.95 -10.33 55.30
N ASP A 703 4.10 -10.42 54.64
CA ASP A 703 5.40 -10.87 55.19
C ASP A 703 5.51 -12.40 55.31
N TRP A 704 6.31 -13.04 54.44
CA TRP A 704 7.03 -14.30 54.72
C TRP A 704 8.29 -14.39 53.85
N GLY A 705 9.45 -14.50 54.52
CA GLY A 705 10.42 -15.53 54.13
C GLY A 705 11.75 -15.13 53.47
N GLY A 706 12.57 -14.38 54.20
CA GLY A 706 14.00 -14.63 54.45
C GLY A 706 14.93 -15.26 53.39
N GLY A 707 16.00 -14.51 53.06
CA GLY A 707 17.37 -14.96 53.34
C GLY A 707 18.36 -15.10 52.16
N GLY A 708 19.41 -14.27 52.17
CA GLY A 708 20.76 -14.69 51.71
C GLY A 708 21.49 -13.89 50.63
N PHE A 709 21.97 -12.67 50.96
CA PHE A 709 23.32 -12.08 50.75
C PHE A 709 24.15 -12.22 49.43
N PRO A 710 25.12 -11.31 49.16
CA PRO A 710 25.16 -10.53 47.92
C PRO A 710 26.49 -10.63 47.14
N GLY A 711 26.57 -10.00 45.97
CA GLY A 711 27.85 -9.57 45.42
C GLY A 711 27.83 -9.13 43.96
N GLY A 712 28.32 -7.91 43.70
CA GLY A 712 28.82 -7.52 42.38
C GLY A 712 28.36 -6.14 41.91
N GLY A 713 29.08 -5.09 42.31
CA GLY A 713 28.95 -3.77 41.70
C GLY A 713 29.82 -3.59 40.44
N TRP A 714 29.89 -2.32 40.02
CA TRP A 714 30.67 -1.72 38.91
C TRP A 714 29.99 -1.90 37.54
N GLY A 715 29.73 -0.88 36.72
CA GLY A 715 30.21 0.50 36.70
C GLY A 715 30.59 0.87 35.25
N GLY A 716 29.79 1.76 34.64
CA GLY A 716 30.13 2.77 33.63
C GLY A 716 31.01 2.47 32.39
N GLY A 717 30.48 2.85 31.23
CA GLY A 717 31.25 3.43 30.11
C GLY A 717 31.36 2.56 28.86
N TRP A 718 30.44 2.67 27.91
CA TRP A 718 30.52 3.40 26.63
C TRP A 718 29.14 3.40 25.98
#